data_AF-A0A673H7B5-F1
#
_entry.id   AF-A0A673H7B5-F1
#
_cell.length_a   1.000
_cell.length_b   1.000
_cell.length_c   1.000
_cell.angle_alpha   90.00
_cell.angle_beta   90.00
_cell.angle_gamma   90.00
#
_symmetry.space_group_name_H-M   'P 1'
#
loop_
_entity.id
_entity.type
_entity.pdbx_description
1 polymer ?
#
loop_
_entity_poly.entity_id
_entity_poly.type
_entity_poly.pdbx_seq_one_letter_code
_entity_poly.pdbx_strand_id
1 'polypeptide(L)'
;MERFSCYCHFRCIRYDQCYSAEHSVFYRFDSEILTEGYVDESGVGHCITPLLYELGWISFEVSTDGVSFDRSGRWLSVHHSKLGPDYKIILVNDKQWQYYGTPDVSGDLEMIWISSLIKAERVNIELWGYNETGEVYSANWEAEWKYLYTVGRDVPNSGVFSFTPQIAEKPYFLWDIGSIRVSPNTKPDGAQNVNALWSEAHAIAWHLEEAFRMDSAGWALEKCINWDKEEKAMPNFLTEITDCPCTLAQARADTGRFHTDYGCDIEAGSFCVYHPGAVHCVRAIQGSPEYGSGQQCCYDSTGAQVLTGDSIGGSTPDRGHDWGEPPYKKPPRVPGFSHWKYDVISFYYCCLWSDNCRYYFTHRPSSDCRTYRPPRVAAVLGDPHFMTFDGVTFTFNGKGEYILVYSSDHELSVQGRTEPMRFENGTVAMATRLSSVAVRENDSDVIEVRLGDQVDELQVLMNQQVLSFSEQKWIDLSGVFVFSPKATNVTVMFPSGTGLEVRAGEGVMTFTVLLPHDLQNHTLGLLGTMNDDPEDDLTSSNGVIIPLNSSALDIFTYCAGWAVTNETSLFTYDSTYLLNEYYYAPKHDPSFMPNFSVTEDPEDPLLEPVLSLCAGEWASFCKYDALSMRSLEQGNATLLAYRSHTSTKKALEPVQSCGWLSPPNHGQKEGTLYLEGAKVTFSCNSGYSLYGSQEHTCQADGEWSGEDTHCVAGR
;
A
#
# COMPACT_ATOMS: atom_id res chain seq x y z
N MET A 1 -0.30 -3.58 18.05
CA MET A 1 -1.74 -3.32 17.92
C MET A 1 -2.31 -2.35 18.93
N GLU A 2 -2.54 -1.08 18.58
CA GLU A 2 -3.85 -0.54 18.91
C GLU A 2 -4.85 -1.50 18.22
N ARG A 3 -5.18 -2.64 18.86
CA ARG A 3 -6.57 -2.92 19.19
C ARG A 3 -6.97 -1.72 20.04
N PHE A 4 -8.15 -1.69 20.61
CA PHE A 4 -8.20 -0.97 21.89
C PHE A 4 -7.47 -1.70 23.05
N SER A 5 -6.32 -2.32 22.74
CA SER A 5 -5.24 -2.88 23.55
C SER A 5 -4.18 -3.57 22.66
N CYS A 6 -2.91 -3.11 22.61
CA CYS A 6 -1.83 -4.04 22.27
C CYS A 6 -1.25 -4.59 23.54
N TYR A 7 -1.18 -5.90 23.54
CA TYR A 7 -0.43 -6.69 24.45
C TYR A 7 1.06 -6.49 24.12
N CYS A 8 1.72 -5.51 24.72
CA CYS A 8 3.18 -5.54 24.83
C CYS A 8 3.55 -6.70 25.76
N HIS A 9 3.67 -7.92 25.22
CA HIS A 9 4.00 -9.08 26.03
C HIS A 9 5.45 -8.99 26.54
N PHE A 10 5.62 -8.58 27.80
CA PHE A 10 6.89 -8.70 28.50
C PHE A 10 6.89 -9.96 29.37
N ARG A 11 7.74 -10.93 29.04
CA ARG A 11 8.04 -12.07 29.92
C ARG A 11 9.32 -11.76 30.70
N CYS A 12 9.22 -11.68 32.03
CA CYS A 12 10.32 -11.59 33.01
C CYS A 12 11.43 -10.57 32.70
N ILE A 13 11.50 -9.48 33.48
CA ILE A 13 12.39 -8.33 33.18
C ILE A 13 13.75 -8.38 33.92
N ARG A 14 14.04 -9.47 34.63
CA ARG A 14 15.37 -9.92 35.05
C ARG A 14 15.21 -11.36 35.54
N TYR A 15 16.30 -12.12 35.57
CA TYR A 15 16.32 -13.51 36.08
C TYR A 15 15.72 -13.67 37.51
N ASP A 16 15.46 -12.58 38.25
CA ASP A 16 15.07 -12.62 39.66
C ASP A 16 13.76 -11.90 40.05
N GLN A 17 13.02 -11.20 39.16
CA GLN A 17 11.74 -10.58 39.53
C GLN A 17 10.69 -10.62 38.41
N CYS A 18 9.61 -11.37 38.65
CA CYS A 18 8.38 -11.38 37.85
C CYS A 18 7.40 -10.32 38.37
N TYR A 19 6.58 -9.74 37.49
CA TYR A 19 5.46 -8.90 37.93
C TYR A 19 4.48 -9.73 38.77
N SER A 20 4.02 -9.19 39.89
CA SER A 20 2.88 -9.77 40.61
C SER A 20 1.58 -9.28 39.94
N ALA A 21 0.53 -10.09 39.96
CA ALA A 21 -0.78 -9.72 39.42
C ALA A 21 -1.42 -8.52 40.14
N GLU A 22 -0.84 -8.06 41.25
CA GLU A 22 -1.31 -6.89 42.03
C GLU A 22 -0.61 -5.58 41.64
N HIS A 23 0.38 -5.59 40.74
CA HIS A 23 1.09 -4.38 40.33
C HIS A 23 0.40 -3.69 39.13
N SER A 24 0.06 -2.40 39.26
CA SER A 24 -0.23 -1.54 38.11
C SER A 24 1.06 -1.25 37.34
N VAL A 25 0.97 -1.23 36.02
CA VAL A 25 2.08 -0.86 35.12
C VAL A 25 1.63 0.36 34.33
N PHE A 26 2.47 1.39 34.27
CA PHE A 26 2.17 2.64 33.58
C PHE A 26 3.00 2.77 32.32
N TYR A 27 2.39 3.28 31.27
CA TYR A 27 3.02 3.47 29.97
C TYR A 27 2.90 4.92 29.55
N ARG A 28 3.98 5.51 29.05
CA ARG A 28 3.99 6.89 28.53
C ARG A 28 4.34 6.86 27.06
N PHE A 29 3.36 7.10 26.20
CA PHE A 29 3.51 7.11 24.74
C PHE A 29 3.97 8.49 24.27
N ASP A 30 4.95 8.49 23.36
CA ASP A 30 5.57 9.69 22.78
C ASP A 30 6.00 10.73 23.83
N SER A 31 6.37 10.25 25.03
CA SER A 31 6.66 11.05 26.22
C SER A 31 5.52 11.98 26.70
N GLU A 32 4.30 11.83 26.17
CA GLU A 32 3.16 12.71 26.44
C GLU A 32 1.97 11.98 27.07
N ILE A 33 1.54 10.85 26.49
CA ILE A 33 0.26 10.22 26.85
C ILE A 33 0.48 9.10 27.85
N LEU A 34 0.02 9.32 29.09
CA LEU A 34 0.07 8.33 30.16
C LEU A 34 -1.15 7.39 30.08
N THR A 35 -0.90 6.09 30.08
CA THR A 35 -1.92 5.04 30.19
C THR A 35 -1.58 4.05 31.30
N GLU A 36 -2.62 3.47 31.89
CA GLU A 36 -2.48 2.40 32.90
C GLU A 36 -2.73 1.05 32.22
N GLY A 37 -1.75 0.15 32.28
CA GLY A 37 -1.86 -1.24 31.86
C GLY A 37 -2.20 -2.18 33.00
N TYR A 38 -2.12 -3.49 32.74
CA TYR A 38 -2.37 -4.52 33.76
C TYR A 38 -1.42 -5.71 33.59
N VAL A 39 -1.26 -6.50 34.65
CA VAL A 39 -0.46 -7.74 34.62
C VAL A 39 -1.42 -8.93 34.62
N ASP A 40 -1.22 -9.91 33.75
CA ASP A 40 -2.04 -11.13 33.76
C ASP A 40 -1.55 -12.17 34.78
N GLU A 41 -2.31 -13.26 34.92
CA GLU A 41 -2.01 -14.37 35.84
C GLU A 41 -0.68 -15.06 35.52
N SER A 42 -0.16 -14.91 34.30
CA SER A 42 1.14 -15.43 33.88
C SER A 42 2.30 -14.47 34.17
N GLY A 43 2.03 -13.32 34.80
CA GLY A 43 3.02 -12.30 35.13
C GLY A 43 3.43 -11.44 33.92
N VAL A 44 2.65 -11.46 32.85
CA VAL A 44 2.91 -10.66 31.64
C VAL A 44 2.16 -9.33 31.75
N GLY A 45 2.91 -8.23 31.61
CA GLY A 45 2.34 -6.89 31.53
C GLY A 45 1.64 -6.66 30.19
N HIS A 46 0.56 -5.89 30.21
CA HIS A 46 -0.28 -5.54 29.07
C HIS A 46 -0.51 -4.05 29.06
N CYS A 47 -0.27 -3.42 27.93
CA CYS A 47 -0.50 -1.99 27.76
C CYS A 47 -1.92 -1.74 27.25
N ILE A 48 -2.50 -0.62 27.68
CA ILE A 48 -3.66 -0.02 27.03
C ILE A 48 -3.11 1.12 26.18
N THR A 49 -3.11 0.92 24.87
CA THR A 49 -2.67 1.96 23.96
C THR A 49 -3.73 3.08 23.92
N PRO A 50 -3.34 4.36 23.79
CA PRO A 50 -4.26 5.49 23.79
C PRO A 50 -5.14 5.57 22.53
N LEU A 51 -5.61 6.75 22.17
CA LEU A 51 -6.15 7.02 20.86
C LEU A 51 -5.08 7.83 20.11
N LEU A 52 -4.65 7.32 18.96
CA LEU A 52 -3.59 7.96 18.19
C LEU A 52 -4.08 8.45 16.85
N TYR A 53 -3.54 9.59 16.43
CA TYR A 53 -3.83 10.23 15.15
C TYR A 53 -2.68 10.09 14.16
N GLU A 54 -1.87 9.04 14.33
CA GLU A 54 -0.66 8.77 13.56
C GLU A 54 -0.42 7.27 13.38
N LEU A 55 0.23 6.90 12.29
CA LEU A 55 0.67 5.53 11.99
C LEU A 55 2.18 5.40 12.18
N GLY A 56 2.67 4.15 12.19
CA GLY A 56 4.10 3.85 12.28
C GLY A 56 4.57 3.62 13.71
N TRP A 57 5.89 3.61 13.91
CA TRP A 57 6.50 3.25 15.19
C TRP A 57 6.48 4.38 16.21
N ILE A 58 5.63 4.25 17.21
CA ILE A 58 5.48 5.19 18.33
C ILE A 58 6.36 4.75 19.49
N SER A 59 7.13 5.69 20.03
CA SER A 59 7.95 5.43 21.21
C SER A 59 7.07 5.31 22.46
N PHE A 60 7.46 4.47 23.40
CA PHE A 60 6.82 4.44 24.71
C PHE A 60 7.82 4.14 25.83
N GLU A 61 7.49 4.59 27.03
CA GLU A 61 8.26 4.37 28.23
C GLU A 61 7.42 3.60 29.26
N VAL A 62 8.05 2.77 30.09
CA VAL A 62 7.38 1.89 31.06
C VAL A 62 7.79 2.24 32.47
N SER A 63 6.83 2.27 33.38
CA SER A 63 7.01 2.52 34.81
C SER A 63 6.21 1.53 35.65
N THR A 64 6.75 1.10 36.79
CA THR A 64 6.01 0.27 37.79
C THR A 64 5.48 1.06 38.97
N ASP A 65 5.91 2.31 39.14
CA ASP A 65 5.53 3.18 40.25
C ASP A 65 4.71 4.41 39.76
N GLY A 66 4.56 4.57 38.44
CA GLY A 66 3.90 5.70 37.80
C GLY A 66 4.72 6.99 37.80
N VAL A 67 5.96 6.96 38.30
CA VAL A 67 6.81 8.14 38.48
C VAL A 67 8.13 7.99 37.72
N SER A 68 8.77 6.83 37.87
CA SER A 68 10.06 6.50 37.29
C SER A 68 9.87 5.68 36.02
N PHE A 69 10.15 6.29 34.86
CA PHE A 69 10.10 5.65 33.55
C PHE A 69 11.51 5.20 33.16
N ASP A 70 11.89 4.02 33.65
CA ASP A 70 13.26 3.50 33.58
C ASP A 70 13.52 2.62 32.34
N ARG A 71 12.48 2.35 31.56
CA ARG A 71 12.49 1.46 30.40
C ARG A 71 11.76 2.11 29.25
N SER A 72 12.18 1.80 28.02
CA SER A 72 11.55 2.28 26.80
C SER A 72 11.46 1.18 25.73
N GLY A 73 10.56 1.40 24.78
CA GLY A 73 10.34 0.54 23.63
C GLY A 73 9.70 1.33 22.50
N ARG A 74 9.39 0.63 21.41
CA ARG A 74 8.60 1.16 20.30
C ARG A 74 7.42 0.22 20.05
N TRP A 75 6.30 0.79 19.69
CA TRP A 75 5.08 0.07 19.35
C TRP A 75 4.57 0.58 18.00
N LEU A 76 4.12 -0.34 17.15
CA LEU A 76 3.68 -0.03 15.80
C LEU A 76 2.18 0.28 15.75
N SER A 77 1.86 1.53 15.44
CA SER A 77 0.53 2.08 15.16
C SER A 77 0.09 1.73 13.74
N VAL A 78 -1.16 1.30 13.62
CA VAL A 78 -1.71 0.72 12.39
C VAL A 78 -3.09 1.30 12.10
N HIS A 79 -3.43 1.37 10.82
CA HIS A 79 -4.73 1.87 10.39
C HIS A 79 -5.86 1.00 10.95
N HIS A 80 -6.89 1.61 11.54
CA HIS A 80 -7.93 0.89 12.28
C HIS A 80 -8.71 -0.13 11.41
N SER A 81 -8.98 0.18 10.14
CA SER A 81 -9.68 -0.73 9.22
C SER A 81 -8.84 -1.96 8.84
N LYS A 82 -7.53 -1.92 9.07
CA LYS A 82 -6.61 -3.04 8.77
C LYS A 82 -6.58 -4.08 9.91
N LEU A 83 -7.27 -3.83 11.02
CA LEU A 83 -7.41 -4.81 12.10
C LEU A 83 -8.27 -5.99 11.63
N GLY A 84 -7.76 -7.20 11.87
CA GLY A 84 -8.49 -8.44 11.63
C GLY A 84 -9.79 -8.52 12.45
N PRO A 85 -10.78 -9.31 11.99
CA PRO A 85 -12.08 -9.41 12.65
C PRO A 85 -12.00 -9.89 14.11
N ASP A 86 -10.95 -10.64 14.46
CA ASP A 86 -10.72 -11.13 15.82
C ASP A 86 -10.38 -10.04 16.83
N TYR A 87 -10.14 -8.80 16.38
CA TYR A 87 -9.66 -7.70 17.23
C TYR A 87 -10.56 -6.47 17.24
N LYS A 88 -11.74 -6.55 16.62
CA LYS A 88 -12.67 -5.44 16.51
C LYS A 88 -14.12 -5.87 16.78
N ILE A 89 -14.99 -4.89 16.96
CA ILE A 89 -16.44 -5.11 16.95
C ILE A 89 -16.88 -5.22 15.50
N ILE A 90 -17.63 -6.28 15.18
CA ILE A 90 -18.24 -6.47 13.88
C ILE A 90 -19.69 -6.00 13.95
N LEU A 91 -20.04 -5.05 13.08
CA LEU A 91 -21.42 -4.62 12.88
C LEU A 91 -22.09 -5.63 11.95
N VAL A 92 -23.09 -6.34 12.46
CA VAL A 92 -23.84 -7.31 11.65
C VAL A 92 -24.72 -6.53 10.68
N ASN A 93 -24.60 -6.83 9.38
CA ASN A 93 -25.26 -6.09 8.30
C ASN A 93 -24.94 -4.58 8.36
N ASP A 94 -23.66 -4.25 8.17
CA ASP A 94 -23.11 -2.88 8.14
C ASP A 94 -23.95 -1.90 7.30
N LYS A 95 -24.54 -2.35 6.18
CA LYS A 95 -25.45 -1.55 5.37
C LYS A 95 -26.69 -1.12 6.15
N GLN A 96 -27.28 -1.99 6.97
CA GLN A 96 -28.44 -1.62 7.79
C GLN A 96 -28.08 -0.53 8.82
N TRP A 97 -26.88 -0.57 9.39
CA TRP A 97 -26.40 0.48 10.30
C TRP A 97 -26.27 1.83 9.58
N GLN A 98 -25.63 1.83 8.39
CA GLN A 98 -25.31 3.04 7.63
C GLN A 98 -26.50 3.61 6.84
N TYR A 99 -27.58 2.84 6.65
CA TYR A 99 -28.79 3.29 5.94
C TYR A 99 -30.03 3.31 6.82
N TYR A 100 -29.92 3.05 8.12
CA TYR A 100 -31.07 3.01 9.03
C TYR A 100 -31.90 4.30 8.92
N GLY A 101 -33.20 4.19 8.71
CA GLY A 101 -34.14 5.32 8.52
C GLY A 101 -34.30 5.83 7.10
N THR A 102 -33.48 5.38 6.16
CA THR A 102 -33.79 5.53 4.74
C THR A 102 -34.97 4.61 4.37
N PRO A 103 -35.63 4.81 3.21
CA PRO A 103 -36.74 3.96 2.79
C PRO A 103 -36.40 2.47 2.88
N ASP A 104 -37.30 1.69 3.46
CA ASP A 104 -37.22 0.24 3.62
C ASP A 104 -36.09 -0.28 4.55
N VAL A 105 -35.36 0.58 5.27
CA VAL A 105 -34.32 0.17 6.21
C VAL A 105 -34.69 0.52 7.66
N SER A 106 -35.04 -0.50 8.43
CA SER A 106 -35.42 -0.39 9.86
C SER A 106 -35.11 -1.69 10.61
N GLY A 107 -35.59 -1.83 11.85
CA GLY A 107 -35.44 -3.03 12.67
C GLY A 107 -34.39 -2.89 13.79
N ASP A 108 -33.93 -4.02 14.30
CA ASP A 108 -32.88 -4.07 15.31
C ASP A 108 -31.51 -4.10 14.63
N LEU A 109 -30.54 -3.42 15.24
CA LEU A 109 -29.14 -3.48 14.88
C LEU A 109 -28.42 -4.45 15.81
N GLU A 110 -27.51 -5.24 15.25
CA GLU A 110 -26.75 -6.26 15.99
C GLU A 110 -25.24 -6.08 15.76
N MET A 111 -24.48 -6.30 16.81
CA MET A 111 -23.01 -6.28 16.79
C MET A 111 -22.45 -7.46 17.59
N ILE A 112 -21.28 -7.95 17.16
CA ILE A 112 -20.59 -9.07 17.79
C ILE A 112 -19.11 -8.74 18.07
N TRP A 113 -18.55 -9.35 19.11
CA TRP A 113 -17.13 -9.24 19.47
C TRP A 113 -16.66 -10.45 20.27
N ILE A 114 -15.35 -10.63 20.38
CA ILE A 114 -14.75 -11.65 21.23
C ILE A 114 -14.77 -11.17 22.69
N SER A 115 -15.69 -11.70 23.49
CA SER A 115 -15.90 -11.26 24.88
C SER A 115 -14.69 -11.43 25.79
N SER A 116 -13.83 -12.42 25.54
CA SER A 116 -12.62 -12.70 26.34
C SER A 116 -11.55 -11.61 26.26
N LEU A 117 -11.60 -10.72 25.26
CA LEU A 117 -10.68 -9.60 25.13
C LEU A 117 -10.96 -8.49 26.16
N ILE A 118 -12.17 -8.44 26.70
CA ILE A 118 -12.57 -7.49 27.74
C ILE A 118 -12.71 -8.25 29.06
N LYS A 119 -11.78 -8.00 29.99
CA LYS A 119 -11.73 -8.67 31.30
C LYS A 119 -12.78 -8.11 32.28
N ALA A 120 -14.04 -8.22 31.92
CA ALA A 120 -15.18 -7.81 32.75
C ALA A 120 -16.38 -8.73 32.51
N GLU A 121 -17.13 -9.02 33.57
CA GLU A 121 -18.39 -9.78 33.46
C GLU A 121 -19.50 -8.97 32.79
N ARG A 122 -19.42 -7.64 32.91
CA ARG A 122 -20.39 -6.69 32.38
C ARG A 122 -19.67 -5.53 31.70
N VAL A 123 -20.29 -4.99 30.65
CA VAL A 123 -19.73 -3.97 29.78
C VAL A 123 -20.70 -2.82 29.56
N ASN A 124 -20.17 -1.68 29.16
CA ASN A 124 -20.91 -0.57 28.58
C ASN A 124 -20.68 -0.56 27.06
N ILE A 125 -21.73 -0.26 26.31
CA ILE A 125 -21.72 -0.07 24.86
C ILE A 125 -21.88 1.43 24.62
N GLU A 126 -20.83 2.07 24.12
CA GLU A 126 -20.73 3.52 24.00
C GLU A 126 -20.64 3.95 22.54
N LEU A 127 -21.26 5.07 22.21
CA LEU A 127 -21.08 5.73 20.92
C LEU A 127 -20.08 6.88 21.06
N TRP A 128 -19.08 6.87 20.18
CA TRP A 128 -18.10 7.94 20.02
C TRP A 128 -18.22 8.56 18.64
N GLY A 129 -18.19 9.89 18.56
CA GLY A 129 -18.25 10.64 17.31
C GLY A 129 -16.89 11.22 16.93
N TYR A 130 -16.64 11.33 15.63
CA TYR A 130 -15.45 11.99 15.08
C TYR A 130 -15.82 13.29 14.37
N ASN A 131 -15.02 14.33 14.59
CA ASN A 131 -15.12 15.58 13.86
C ASN A 131 -13.75 16.29 13.80
N GLU A 132 -13.66 17.31 12.96
CA GLU A 132 -12.49 18.17 12.89
C GLU A 132 -12.94 19.63 13.01
N THR A 133 -12.27 20.39 13.85
CA THR A 133 -12.68 21.76 14.24
C THR A 133 -11.51 22.72 14.16
N GLY A 134 -11.79 24.02 13.99
CA GLY A 134 -10.78 25.05 13.78
C GLY A 134 -10.83 25.62 12.36
N GLU A 135 -9.81 26.41 12.02
CA GLU A 135 -9.65 27.02 10.71
C GLU A 135 -8.84 26.10 9.79
N VAL A 136 -9.38 25.84 8.60
CA VAL A 136 -8.82 24.94 7.57
C VAL A 136 -7.36 25.32 7.26
N TYR A 137 -6.48 24.30 7.22
CA TYR A 137 -5.03 24.39 7.03
C TYR A 137 -4.29 25.33 8.00
N SER A 138 -4.89 25.64 9.16
CA SER A 138 -4.24 26.43 10.20
C SER A 138 -3.71 25.56 11.35
N ALA A 139 -2.89 26.16 12.21
CA ALA A 139 -2.35 25.49 13.40
C ALA A 139 -3.45 25.03 14.40
N ASN A 140 -4.62 25.66 14.40
CA ASN A 140 -5.73 25.33 15.29
C ASN A 140 -6.73 24.33 14.69
N TRP A 141 -6.47 23.81 13.49
CA TRP A 141 -7.26 22.72 12.92
C TRP A 141 -6.94 21.43 13.67
N GLU A 142 -7.93 20.86 14.34
CA GLU A 142 -7.75 19.75 15.27
C GLU A 142 -8.83 18.68 15.11
N ALA A 143 -8.40 17.43 15.21
CA ALA A 143 -9.27 16.27 15.23
C ALA A 143 -9.82 16.03 16.64
N GLU A 144 -11.14 15.81 16.74
CA GLU A 144 -11.88 15.60 17.98
C GLU A 144 -12.62 14.26 17.92
N TRP A 145 -12.19 13.32 18.77
CA TRP A 145 -13.03 12.20 19.17
C TRP A 145 -13.77 12.52 20.46
N LYS A 146 -15.09 12.34 20.42
CA LYS A 146 -15.96 12.70 21.52
C LYS A 146 -16.90 11.57 21.89
N TYR A 147 -16.90 11.20 23.18
CA TYR A 147 -17.96 10.38 23.73
C TYR A 147 -19.31 11.11 23.60
N LEU A 148 -20.29 10.45 22.97
CA LEU A 148 -21.62 11.01 22.80
C LEU A 148 -22.55 10.51 23.90
N TYR A 149 -22.82 9.21 23.94
CA TYR A 149 -23.67 8.58 24.96
C TYR A 149 -23.50 7.05 24.99
N THR A 150 -23.97 6.42 26.08
CA THR A 150 -24.01 4.97 26.25
C THR A 150 -25.30 4.39 25.66
N VAL A 151 -25.16 3.53 24.65
CA VAL A 151 -26.26 2.80 23.99
C VAL A 151 -26.78 1.65 24.88
N GLY A 152 -25.87 0.93 25.53
CA GLY A 152 -26.19 -0.18 26.43
C GLY A 152 -25.37 -0.09 27.70
N ARG A 153 -26.01 0.15 28.84
CA ARG A 153 -25.32 0.30 30.13
C ARG A 153 -25.37 -0.99 30.93
N ASP A 154 -24.23 -1.38 31.49
CA ASP A 154 -24.11 -2.51 32.40
C ASP A 154 -24.75 -3.77 31.80
N VAL A 155 -24.37 -4.15 30.57
CA VAL A 155 -24.90 -5.33 29.88
C VAL A 155 -23.99 -6.54 30.09
N PRO A 156 -24.49 -7.79 30.09
CA PRO A 156 -23.65 -8.97 30.18
C PRO A 156 -22.62 -9.02 29.04
N ASN A 157 -21.35 -9.32 29.36
CA ASN A 157 -20.30 -9.48 28.35
C ASN A 157 -20.43 -10.83 27.62
N SER A 158 -21.46 -10.96 26.78
CA SER A 158 -21.79 -12.18 26.06
C SER A 158 -21.16 -12.29 24.67
N GLY A 159 -20.51 -11.22 24.18
CA GLY A 159 -19.94 -11.15 22.83
C GLY A 159 -20.94 -10.78 21.74
N VAL A 160 -22.19 -10.48 22.11
CA VAL A 160 -23.23 -10.01 21.20
C VAL A 160 -24.08 -8.95 21.90
N PHE A 161 -24.53 -7.96 21.13
CA PHE A 161 -25.48 -6.95 21.61
C PHE A 161 -26.37 -6.50 20.46
N SER A 162 -27.68 -6.41 20.73
CA SER A 162 -28.67 -5.94 19.77
C SER A 162 -29.57 -4.90 20.42
N PHE A 163 -29.95 -3.88 19.67
CA PHE A 163 -30.84 -2.82 20.13
C PHE A 163 -31.66 -2.25 18.98
N THR A 164 -32.83 -1.70 19.30
CA THR A 164 -33.61 -0.89 18.36
C THR A 164 -33.15 0.57 18.45
N PRO A 165 -32.59 1.15 17.37
CA PRO A 165 -32.14 2.53 17.37
C PRO A 165 -33.21 3.53 17.80
N GLN A 166 -32.79 4.56 18.52
CA GLN A 166 -33.59 5.71 18.88
C GLN A 166 -32.90 6.97 18.34
N ILE A 167 -33.69 7.99 18.02
CA ILE A 167 -33.17 9.29 17.61
C ILE A 167 -32.39 9.89 18.78
N ALA A 168 -31.16 10.35 18.52
CA ALA A 168 -30.34 10.96 19.55
C ALA A 168 -30.86 12.36 19.93
N GLU A 169 -30.62 12.79 21.17
CA GLU A 169 -30.94 14.16 21.60
C GLU A 169 -29.94 15.17 21.02
N LYS A 170 -30.35 16.43 20.86
CA LYS A 170 -29.42 17.52 20.52
C LYS A 170 -28.45 17.74 21.70
N PRO A 171 -27.12 17.84 21.48
CA PRO A 171 -26.41 18.05 20.21
C PRO A 171 -25.87 16.78 19.52
N TYR A 172 -26.19 15.57 20.01
CA TYR A 172 -25.56 14.33 19.54
C TYR A 172 -25.95 13.92 18.13
N PHE A 173 -27.18 14.17 17.69
CA PHE A 173 -27.60 13.85 16.31
C PHE A 173 -26.88 14.68 15.23
N LEU A 174 -26.08 15.68 15.61
CA LEU A 174 -25.29 16.50 14.68
C LEU A 174 -23.99 15.82 14.21
N TRP A 175 -23.65 14.68 14.81
CA TRP A 175 -22.46 13.91 14.47
C TRP A 175 -22.85 12.88 13.41
N ASP A 176 -22.19 12.87 12.26
CA ASP A 176 -22.59 11.98 11.17
C ASP A 176 -21.65 10.76 11.02
N ILE A 177 -20.50 10.80 11.70
CA ILE A 177 -19.46 9.76 11.70
C ILE A 177 -19.16 9.34 13.13
N GLY A 178 -19.03 8.04 13.36
CA GLY A 178 -18.61 7.53 14.66
C GLY A 178 -18.23 6.06 14.66
N SER A 179 -17.93 5.59 15.87
CA SER A 179 -17.62 4.20 16.17
C SER A 179 -18.29 3.78 17.46
N ILE A 180 -18.65 2.50 17.54
CA ILE A 180 -19.11 1.90 18.79
C ILE A 180 -17.91 1.38 19.57
N ARG A 181 -17.94 1.56 20.89
CA ARG A 181 -16.95 1.07 21.83
C ARG A 181 -17.59 0.16 22.87
N VAL A 182 -16.98 -0.99 23.14
CA VAL A 182 -17.33 -1.86 24.28
C VAL A 182 -16.26 -1.67 25.36
N SER A 183 -16.64 -1.21 26.54
CA SER A 183 -15.74 -0.95 27.67
C SER A 183 -16.22 -1.68 28.94
N PRO A 184 -15.35 -2.00 29.92
CA PRO A 184 -15.76 -2.54 31.21
C PRO A 184 -16.74 -1.62 31.94
N ASN A 185 -17.80 -2.17 32.54
CA ASN A 185 -18.77 -1.37 33.31
C ASN A 185 -18.17 -0.67 34.55
N THR A 186 -17.00 -1.13 35.00
CA THR A 186 -16.24 -0.57 36.12
C THR A 186 -15.59 0.77 35.78
N LYS A 187 -15.51 1.13 34.49
CA LYS A 187 -14.99 2.41 34.03
C LYS A 187 -16.14 3.40 33.83
N PRO A 188 -15.95 4.69 34.16
CA PRO A 188 -16.92 5.73 33.84
C PRO A 188 -17.19 5.80 32.33
N ASP A 189 -18.41 6.16 31.95
CA ASP A 189 -18.72 6.40 30.54
C ASP A 189 -17.78 7.44 29.95
N GLY A 190 -17.35 7.22 28.71
CA GLY A 190 -16.49 8.19 28.02
C GLY A 190 -15.06 8.28 28.57
N ALA A 191 -14.66 7.43 29.53
CA ALA A 191 -13.30 7.40 30.03
C ALA A 191 -12.32 7.13 28.88
N GLN A 192 -11.29 7.98 28.75
CA GLN A 192 -10.23 7.80 27.76
C GLN A 192 -9.25 6.71 28.18
N ASN A 193 -8.52 6.13 27.22
CA ASN A 193 -7.41 5.20 27.45
C ASN A 193 -7.79 4.01 28.35
N VAL A 194 -8.95 3.39 28.09
CA VAL A 194 -9.44 2.19 28.78
C VAL A 194 -9.36 0.97 27.87
N ASN A 195 -9.18 -0.22 28.45
CA ASN A 195 -9.16 -1.48 27.72
C ASN A 195 -10.55 -1.72 27.14
N ALA A 196 -10.66 -1.60 25.82
CA ALA A 196 -11.94 -1.62 25.12
C ALA A 196 -11.80 -2.36 23.78
N LEU A 197 -12.92 -2.57 23.11
CA LEU A 197 -12.97 -2.94 21.70
C LEU A 197 -13.77 -1.90 20.94
N TRP A 198 -13.43 -1.67 19.69
CA TRP A 198 -14.09 -0.68 18.86
C TRP A 198 -14.51 -1.28 17.52
N SER A 199 -15.59 -0.74 16.98
CA SER A 199 -15.96 -0.95 15.58
C SER A 199 -15.08 -0.09 14.67
N GLU A 200 -15.14 -0.34 13.38
CA GLU A 200 -14.66 0.64 12.40
C GLU A 200 -15.48 1.93 12.48
N ALA A 201 -14.89 3.02 11.95
CA ALA A 201 -15.64 4.22 11.65
C ALA A 201 -16.72 3.91 10.61
N HIS A 202 -17.90 4.47 10.81
CA HIS A 202 -19.02 4.31 9.89
C HIS A 202 -19.93 5.53 9.96
N ALA A 203 -20.77 5.67 8.93
CA ALA A 203 -21.87 6.61 8.95
C ALA A 203 -22.91 6.19 10.00
N ILE A 204 -23.24 7.06 10.95
CA ILE A 204 -24.12 6.73 12.08
C ILE A 204 -25.59 7.09 11.81
N ALA A 205 -26.11 6.78 10.61
CA ALA A 205 -27.47 7.11 10.18
C ALA A 205 -28.58 6.73 11.20
N TRP A 206 -28.38 5.64 11.93
CA TRP A 206 -29.29 5.10 12.93
C TRP A 206 -29.55 6.00 14.14
N HIS A 207 -28.74 7.03 14.38
CA HIS A 207 -28.97 7.96 15.49
C HIS A 207 -29.43 9.37 15.06
N LEU A 208 -29.45 9.63 13.74
CA LEU A 208 -29.78 10.94 13.18
C LEU A 208 -31.23 11.35 13.51
N GLU A 209 -31.47 12.66 13.39
CA GLU A 209 -32.71 13.33 13.77
C GLU A 209 -33.95 12.90 12.97
N GLU A 210 -35.14 13.27 13.47
CA GLU A 210 -36.43 12.95 12.84
C GLU A 210 -36.53 13.45 11.40
N ALA A 211 -35.92 14.58 11.07
CA ALA A 211 -35.92 15.11 9.69
C ALA A 211 -35.29 14.12 8.70
N PHE A 212 -34.22 13.43 9.09
CA PHE A 212 -33.60 12.37 8.28
C PHE A 212 -34.53 11.16 8.14
N ARG A 213 -35.29 10.79 9.18
CA ARG A 213 -36.26 9.68 9.12
C ARG A 213 -37.43 9.97 8.19
N MET A 214 -37.88 11.22 8.16
CA MET A 214 -39.03 11.64 7.36
C MET A 214 -38.68 11.78 5.88
N ASP A 215 -37.52 12.36 5.57
CA ASP A 215 -37.04 12.56 4.20
C ASP A 215 -35.51 12.53 4.17
N SER A 216 -34.94 11.32 4.16
CA SER A 216 -33.49 11.13 4.17
C SER A 216 -32.82 11.74 2.93
N ALA A 217 -33.51 11.72 1.78
CA ALA A 217 -32.97 12.25 0.52
C ALA A 217 -32.94 13.78 0.51
N GLY A 218 -34.01 14.43 0.96
CA GLY A 218 -34.05 15.89 1.13
C GLY A 218 -33.04 16.39 2.16
N TRP A 219 -32.93 15.69 3.30
CA TRP A 219 -31.94 16.00 4.34
C TRP A 219 -30.50 15.85 3.83
N ALA A 220 -30.21 14.76 3.12
CA ALA A 220 -28.89 14.51 2.56
C ALA A 220 -28.51 15.51 1.46
N LEU A 221 -29.47 15.94 0.63
CA LEU A 221 -29.26 17.01 -0.34
C LEU A 221 -28.86 18.34 0.34
N GLU A 222 -29.51 18.71 1.45
CA GLU A 222 -29.14 19.92 2.19
C GLU A 222 -27.70 19.85 2.72
N LYS A 223 -27.31 18.70 3.29
CA LYS A 223 -25.93 18.43 3.72
C LYS A 223 -24.95 18.50 2.55
N CYS A 224 -25.27 17.88 1.42
CA CYS A 224 -24.44 17.90 0.21
C CYS A 224 -24.22 19.33 -0.32
N ILE A 225 -25.27 20.17 -0.35
CA ILE A 225 -25.17 21.58 -0.78
C ILE A 225 -24.31 22.41 0.18
N ASN A 226 -24.38 22.14 1.49
CA ASN A 226 -23.54 22.83 2.46
C ASN A 226 -22.08 22.40 2.36
N TRP A 227 -21.82 21.09 2.21
CA TRP A 227 -20.50 20.57 1.91
C TRP A 227 -19.92 21.18 0.63
N ASP A 228 -20.67 21.28 -0.47
CA ASP A 228 -20.22 21.92 -1.72
C ASP A 228 -19.77 23.37 -1.51
N LYS A 229 -20.41 24.13 -0.60
CA LYS A 229 -19.99 25.50 -0.27
C LYS A 229 -18.70 25.52 0.53
N GLU A 230 -18.54 24.61 1.49
CA GLU A 230 -17.34 24.47 2.31
C GLU A 230 -16.14 24.06 1.44
N GLU A 231 -16.35 23.08 0.57
CA GLU A 231 -15.33 22.57 -0.35
C GLU A 231 -14.83 23.65 -1.32
N LYS A 232 -15.72 24.52 -1.82
CA LYS A 232 -15.35 25.70 -2.64
C LYS A 232 -14.52 26.74 -1.90
N ALA A 233 -14.61 26.77 -0.58
CA ALA A 233 -13.84 27.70 0.25
C ALA A 233 -12.46 27.14 0.64
N MET A 234 -12.23 25.83 0.45
CA MET A 234 -10.96 25.19 0.76
C MET A 234 -9.97 25.27 -0.42
N PRO A 235 -8.66 25.17 -0.16
CA PRO A 235 -7.66 25.04 -1.21
C PRO A 235 -7.93 23.88 -2.17
N ASN A 236 -7.57 24.12 -3.44
CA ASN A 236 -7.62 23.10 -4.48
C ASN A 236 -6.38 22.20 -4.35
N PHE A 237 -6.59 20.92 -4.08
CA PHE A 237 -5.52 19.93 -3.93
C PHE A 237 -5.25 19.10 -5.20
N LEU A 238 -6.08 19.25 -6.24
CA LEU A 238 -6.03 18.43 -7.45
C LEU A 238 -4.76 18.62 -8.29
N THR A 239 -3.93 19.62 -7.98
CA THR A 239 -2.66 19.86 -8.69
C THR A 239 -1.50 19.03 -8.14
N GLU A 240 -1.65 18.39 -6.98
CA GLU A 240 -0.60 17.60 -6.34
C GLU A 240 -0.87 16.09 -6.32
N ILE A 241 -2.04 15.66 -6.78
CA ILE A 241 -2.42 14.25 -6.79
C ILE A 241 -1.73 13.51 -7.94
N THR A 242 -1.26 12.30 -7.65
CA THR A 242 -0.71 11.40 -8.66
C THR A 242 -1.79 10.99 -9.65
N ASP A 243 -1.46 10.98 -10.95
CA ASP A 243 -2.39 10.51 -11.97
C ASP A 243 -2.63 9.00 -11.92
N CYS A 244 -3.86 8.61 -12.21
CA CYS A 244 -4.22 7.21 -12.28
C CYS A 244 -3.57 6.52 -13.50
N PRO A 245 -3.12 5.26 -13.36
CA PRO A 245 -2.75 4.43 -14.50
C PRO A 245 -3.90 4.34 -15.51
N CYS A 246 -3.57 4.25 -16.80
CA CYS A 246 -4.59 4.24 -17.84
C CYS A 246 -5.33 2.89 -17.93
N THR A 247 -4.71 1.81 -17.46
CA THR A 247 -5.28 0.45 -17.52
C THR A 247 -5.09 -0.30 -16.22
N LEU A 248 -5.96 -1.28 -15.98
CA LEU A 248 -5.83 -2.20 -14.85
C LEU A 248 -4.50 -2.98 -14.87
N ALA A 249 -3.98 -3.28 -16.07
CA ALA A 249 -2.69 -3.96 -16.22
C ALA A 249 -1.54 -3.07 -15.69
N GLN A 250 -1.52 -1.79 -16.06
CA GLN A 250 -0.56 -0.82 -15.52
C GLN A 250 -0.74 -0.66 -14.00
N ALA A 251 -1.97 -0.52 -13.52
CA ALA A 251 -2.26 -0.37 -12.10
C ALA A 251 -1.76 -1.52 -11.22
N ARG A 252 -1.86 -2.76 -11.72
CA ARG A 252 -1.36 -3.95 -11.02
C ARG A 252 0.16 -4.15 -11.14
N ALA A 253 0.78 -3.52 -12.13
CA ALA A 253 2.23 -3.62 -12.38
C ALA A 253 3.02 -2.49 -11.71
N ASP A 254 2.42 -1.31 -11.52
CA ASP A 254 3.05 -0.13 -10.90
C ASP A 254 3.00 -0.18 -9.36
N THR A 255 3.63 -1.21 -8.81
CA THR A 255 3.63 -1.51 -7.38
C THR A 255 4.53 -0.58 -6.55
N GLY A 256 5.27 0.32 -7.21
CA GLY A 256 6.07 1.36 -6.54
C GLY A 256 5.27 2.60 -6.15
N ARG A 257 4.15 2.88 -6.83
CA ARG A 257 3.30 4.06 -6.58
C ARG A 257 1.90 3.71 -6.14
N PHE A 258 1.39 2.54 -6.52
CA PHE A 258 0.02 2.13 -6.26
C PHE A 258 -0.04 0.84 -5.47
N HIS A 259 -1.02 0.78 -4.58
CA HIS A 259 -1.34 -0.41 -3.80
C HIS A 259 -2.83 -0.71 -3.90
N THR A 260 -3.19 -2.00 -3.91
CA THR A 260 -4.58 -2.44 -3.97
C THR A 260 -5.43 -1.86 -2.83
N ASP A 261 -6.65 -1.42 -3.18
CA ASP A 261 -7.66 -0.97 -2.25
C ASP A 261 -8.34 -2.17 -1.57
N TYR A 262 -8.34 -2.21 -0.24
CA TYR A 262 -8.89 -3.33 0.52
C TYR A 262 -10.41 -3.49 0.38
N GLY A 263 -11.13 -2.44 0.00
CA GLY A 263 -12.56 -2.45 -0.27
C GLY A 263 -12.94 -2.86 -1.70
N CYS A 264 -11.98 -2.95 -2.62
CA CYS A 264 -12.22 -3.32 -4.02
C CYS A 264 -11.00 -4.02 -4.63
N ASP A 265 -10.88 -5.31 -4.32
CA ASP A 265 -9.78 -6.20 -4.68
C ASP A 265 -10.33 -7.47 -5.35
N ILE A 266 -10.05 -7.63 -6.66
CA ILE A 266 -10.43 -8.79 -7.45
C ILE A 266 -9.78 -10.10 -6.96
N GLU A 267 -8.56 -10.04 -6.43
CA GLU A 267 -7.84 -11.21 -5.89
C GLU A 267 -8.44 -11.69 -4.57
N ALA A 268 -8.95 -10.77 -3.75
CA ALA A 268 -9.66 -11.09 -2.51
C ALA A 268 -11.14 -11.45 -2.74
N GLY A 269 -11.68 -11.22 -3.94
CA GLY A 269 -13.10 -11.39 -4.26
C GLY A 269 -13.98 -10.34 -3.57
N SER A 270 -13.44 -9.17 -3.26
CA SER A 270 -14.13 -8.08 -2.59
C SER A 270 -15.24 -7.51 -3.47
N PHE A 271 -16.28 -6.97 -2.84
CA PHE A 271 -17.35 -6.25 -3.54
C PHE A 271 -17.09 -4.75 -3.47
N CYS A 272 -16.94 -4.10 -4.62
CA CYS A 272 -16.64 -2.68 -4.73
C CYS A 272 -17.88 -1.81 -4.40
N VAL A 273 -18.27 -1.77 -3.11
CA VAL A 273 -19.52 -1.17 -2.62
C VAL A 273 -19.71 0.27 -3.09
N TYR A 274 -18.65 1.08 -3.02
CA TYR A 274 -18.68 2.50 -3.37
C TYR A 274 -18.36 2.76 -4.85
N HIS A 275 -17.96 1.73 -5.60
CA HIS A 275 -17.53 1.84 -7.00
C HIS A 275 -18.29 0.85 -7.90
N PRO A 276 -19.60 1.02 -8.10
CA PRO A 276 -20.37 0.13 -8.97
C PRO A 276 -19.82 0.18 -10.41
N GLY A 277 -19.63 -1.01 -10.97
CA GLY A 277 -19.01 -1.21 -12.30
C GLY A 277 -17.51 -1.47 -12.24
N ALA A 278 -16.83 -1.14 -11.13
CA ALA A 278 -15.45 -1.51 -10.91
C ALA A 278 -15.33 -2.97 -10.42
N VAL A 279 -14.20 -3.60 -10.75
CA VAL A 279 -13.81 -4.92 -10.23
C VAL A 279 -12.53 -4.88 -9.39
N HIS A 280 -11.74 -3.81 -9.53
CA HIS A 280 -10.50 -3.62 -8.79
C HIS A 280 -10.21 -2.12 -8.68
N CYS A 281 -9.75 -1.66 -7.53
CA CYS A 281 -9.22 -0.32 -7.33
C CYS A 281 -7.83 -0.38 -6.71
N VAL A 282 -7.02 0.62 -7.02
CA VAL A 282 -5.74 0.88 -6.37
C VAL A 282 -5.74 2.29 -5.79
N ARG A 283 -4.94 2.50 -4.76
CA ARG A 283 -4.68 3.82 -4.17
C ARG A 283 -3.21 4.17 -4.35
N ALA A 284 -2.93 5.44 -4.62
CA ALA A 284 -1.57 5.95 -4.51
C ALA A 284 -1.09 5.71 -3.06
N ILE A 285 0.17 5.31 -2.89
CA ILE A 285 0.73 5.04 -1.55
C ILE A 285 0.99 6.30 -0.73
N GLN A 286 1.26 7.40 -1.43
CA GLN A 286 1.66 8.67 -0.85
C GLN A 286 0.52 9.67 -0.96
N GLY A 287 0.24 10.35 0.16
CA GLY A 287 -0.60 11.54 0.15
C GLY A 287 0.18 12.75 -0.38
N SER A 288 -0.56 13.77 -0.82
CA SER A 288 0.05 14.95 -1.40
C SER A 288 0.86 15.75 -0.36
N PRO A 289 2.04 16.31 -0.71
CA PRO A 289 2.92 16.95 0.27
C PRO A 289 2.31 18.16 0.98
N GLU A 290 1.58 19.04 0.29
CA GLU A 290 0.99 20.25 0.91
C GLU A 290 -0.35 19.92 1.58
N TYR A 291 -1.21 19.18 0.88
CA TYR A 291 -2.61 19.02 1.28
C TYR A 291 -2.94 17.70 1.99
N GLY A 292 -2.06 16.69 1.94
CA GLY A 292 -2.31 15.37 2.53
C GLY A 292 -3.37 14.56 1.77
N SER A 293 -3.53 14.86 0.48
CA SER A 293 -4.62 14.35 -0.36
C SER A 293 -4.23 13.08 -1.12
N GLY A 294 -5.18 12.18 -1.33
CA GLY A 294 -4.95 10.88 -1.97
C GLY A 294 -5.48 10.76 -3.39
N GLN A 295 -5.14 9.67 -4.05
CA GLN A 295 -5.76 9.25 -5.31
C GLN A 295 -6.19 7.79 -5.23
N GLN A 296 -7.45 7.52 -5.59
CA GLN A 296 -7.98 6.19 -5.82
C GLN A 296 -8.34 6.01 -7.30
N CYS A 297 -7.96 4.87 -7.86
CA CYS A 297 -8.10 4.54 -9.28
C CYS A 297 -8.82 3.21 -9.42
N CYS A 298 -9.98 3.21 -10.06
CA CYS A 298 -10.87 2.07 -10.18
C CYS A 298 -11.04 1.64 -11.64
N TYR A 299 -11.08 0.33 -11.86
CA TYR A 299 -11.12 -0.26 -13.19
C TYR A 299 -12.24 -1.28 -13.32
N ASP A 300 -12.84 -1.34 -14.49
CA ASP A 300 -13.86 -2.33 -14.81
C ASP A 300 -13.27 -3.69 -15.24
N SER A 301 -14.15 -4.65 -15.50
CA SER A 301 -13.76 -6.01 -15.93
C SER A 301 -13.03 -6.08 -17.29
N THR A 302 -13.08 -5.03 -18.10
CA THR A 302 -12.33 -4.92 -19.36
C THR A 302 -10.92 -4.38 -19.14
N GLY A 303 -10.65 -3.85 -17.95
CA GLY A 303 -9.39 -3.21 -17.57
C GLY A 303 -9.34 -1.72 -17.88
N ALA A 304 -10.47 -1.12 -18.29
CA ALA A 304 -10.59 0.31 -18.52
C ALA A 304 -10.87 1.04 -17.21
N GLN A 305 -10.37 2.27 -17.10
CA GLN A 305 -10.62 3.10 -15.94
C GLN A 305 -12.09 3.55 -15.90
N VAL A 306 -12.71 3.47 -14.72
CA VAL A 306 -14.06 4.00 -14.49
C VAL A 306 -13.93 5.47 -14.11
N LEU A 307 -14.59 6.37 -14.84
CA LEU A 307 -14.52 7.82 -14.61
C LEU A 307 -15.80 8.37 -13.98
N THR A 308 -15.67 9.35 -13.08
CA THR A 308 -16.79 10.01 -12.39
C THR A 308 -17.69 10.80 -13.34
N GLY A 309 -17.16 11.19 -14.51
CA GLY A 309 -17.94 11.79 -15.59
C GLY A 309 -18.90 10.82 -16.30
N ASP A 310 -18.72 9.51 -16.15
CA ASP A 310 -19.51 8.48 -16.83
C ASP A 310 -20.29 7.57 -15.88
N SER A 311 -19.79 7.37 -14.67
CA SER A 311 -20.37 6.45 -13.70
C SER A 311 -20.22 6.99 -12.28
N ILE A 312 -21.19 6.67 -11.42
CA ILE A 312 -21.09 6.96 -9.99
C ILE A 312 -19.96 6.17 -9.30
N GLY A 313 -19.49 5.09 -9.93
CA GLY A 313 -18.38 4.27 -9.44
C GLY A 313 -17.01 4.70 -9.94
N GLY A 314 -16.87 5.92 -10.43
CA GLY A 314 -15.63 6.45 -10.95
C GLY A 314 -14.49 6.49 -9.94
N SER A 315 -13.27 6.57 -10.48
CA SER A 315 -12.02 6.83 -9.76
C SER A 315 -12.06 8.22 -9.13
N THR A 316 -11.70 8.36 -7.86
CA THR A 316 -11.79 9.64 -7.15
C THR A 316 -10.47 10.04 -6.52
N PRO A 317 -10.07 11.31 -6.61
CA PRO A 317 -9.07 11.86 -5.70
C PRO A 317 -9.72 12.06 -4.32
N ASP A 318 -8.94 12.02 -3.25
CA ASP A 318 -9.43 12.13 -1.87
C ASP A 318 -8.81 13.35 -1.20
N ARG A 319 -9.59 14.20 -0.52
CA ARG A 319 -9.03 15.36 0.18
C ARG A 319 -8.15 14.92 1.35
N GLY A 320 -8.59 13.91 2.11
CA GLY A 320 -7.77 13.24 3.10
C GLY A 320 -7.38 11.87 2.58
N HIS A 321 -6.08 11.61 2.43
CA HIS A 321 -5.59 10.30 2.07
C HIS A 321 -6.03 9.25 3.10
N ASP A 322 -6.53 8.08 2.67
CA ASP A 322 -7.06 7.03 3.55
C ASP A 322 -6.04 6.59 4.61
N TRP A 323 -4.76 6.48 4.24
CA TRP A 323 -3.71 6.11 5.19
C TRP A 323 -3.17 7.29 6.02
N GLY A 324 -3.71 8.50 5.82
CA GLY A 324 -3.12 9.74 6.31
C GLY A 324 -1.86 10.12 5.54
N GLU A 325 -1.18 11.17 5.97
CA GLU A 325 0.10 11.59 5.39
C GLU A 325 0.94 12.33 6.43
N PRO A 326 2.22 11.97 6.66
CA PRO A 326 3.11 12.74 7.54
C PRO A 326 3.22 14.23 7.13
N PRO A 327 3.34 15.19 8.08
CA PRO A 327 3.17 15.00 9.50
C PRO A 327 1.71 14.69 9.83
N TYR A 328 1.51 13.59 10.57
CA TYR A 328 0.20 13.11 11.01
C TYR A 328 -0.46 14.07 12.02
N LYS A 329 -1.51 13.60 12.70
CA LYS A 329 -2.23 14.29 13.80
C LYS A 329 -3.11 15.46 13.39
N LYS A 330 -2.73 16.22 12.37
CA LYS A 330 -3.46 17.41 11.92
C LYS A 330 -4.34 17.10 10.71
N PRO A 331 -5.62 17.50 10.72
CA PRO A 331 -6.47 17.50 9.54
C PRO A 331 -5.83 18.11 8.27
N PRO A 332 -6.14 17.60 7.07
CA PRO A 332 -6.92 16.40 6.77
C PRO A 332 -6.03 15.13 6.69
N ARG A 333 -4.98 15.06 7.51
CA ARG A 333 -3.96 13.99 7.47
C ARG A 333 -4.17 12.90 8.51
N VAL A 334 -5.31 12.90 9.22
CA VAL A 334 -5.58 11.90 10.26
C VAL A 334 -5.95 10.57 9.59
N PRO A 335 -5.15 9.50 9.80
CA PRO A 335 -5.34 8.21 9.14
C PRO A 335 -6.76 7.68 9.30
N GLY A 336 -7.40 7.34 8.18
CA GLY A 336 -8.78 6.86 8.07
C GLY A 336 -9.84 7.94 8.31
N PHE A 337 -9.71 8.70 9.39
CA PHE A 337 -10.79 9.56 9.86
C PHE A 337 -10.97 10.85 9.05
N SER A 338 -9.88 11.46 8.57
CA SER A 338 -9.99 12.61 7.67
C SER A 338 -10.62 12.20 6.32
N HIS A 339 -10.24 11.03 5.79
CA HIS A 339 -10.87 10.46 4.59
C HIS A 339 -12.38 10.22 4.81
N TRP A 340 -12.76 9.64 5.95
CA TRP A 340 -14.18 9.49 6.32
C TRP A 340 -14.92 10.83 6.36
N LYS A 341 -14.28 11.88 6.89
CA LYS A 341 -14.87 13.22 7.06
C LYS A 341 -15.08 13.97 5.75
N TYR A 342 -14.11 13.94 4.84
CA TYR A 342 -14.16 14.77 3.62
C TYR A 342 -14.60 14.03 2.37
N ASP A 343 -14.45 12.71 2.33
CA ASP A 343 -14.59 11.94 1.11
C ASP A 343 -15.67 10.86 1.22
N VAL A 344 -15.77 10.14 2.34
CA VAL A 344 -16.77 9.06 2.50
C VAL A 344 -18.14 9.60 2.89
N ILE A 345 -18.27 10.37 3.98
CA ILE A 345 -19.58 10.87 4.42
C ILE A 345 -20.20 11.87 3.44
N SER A 346 -19.37 12.64 2.74
CA SER A 346 -19.81 13.55 1.67
C SER A 346 -20.36 12.77 0.47
N PHE A 347 -19.77 11.61 0.14
CA PHE A 347 -20.35 10.67 -0.82
C PHE A 347 -21.68 10.11 -0.34
N TYR A 348 -21.84 9.84 0.97
CA TYR A 348 -23.14 9.48 1.54
C TYR A 348 -24.20 10.56 1.32
N TYR A 349 -23.90 11.82 1.63
CA TYR A 349 -24.84 12.92 1.43
C TYR A 349 -25.22 13.10 -0.05
N CYS A 350 -24.23 13.08 -0.94
CA CYS A 350 -24.43 13.46 -2.33
C CYS A 350 -24.87 12.31 -3.24
N CYS A 351 -24.49 11.06 -2.94
CA CYS A 351 -24.66 9.92 -3.85
C CYS A 351 -25.48 8.75 -3.30
N LEU A 352 -25.35 8.44 -2.00
CA LEU A 352 -25.95 7.22 -1.45
C LEU A 352 -27.29 7.48 -0.79
N TRP A 353 -27.38 8.51 0.05
CA TRP A 353 -28.63 8.92 0.68
C TRP A 353 -29.43 9.90 -0.18
N SER A 354 -28.81 10.52 -1.21
CA SER A 354 -29.47 11.32 -2.23
C SER A 354 -28.90 11.04 -3.63
N ASP A 355 -29.62 11.42 -4.68
CA ASP A 355 -29.21 11.20 -6.08
C ASP A 355 -28.64 12.49 -6.72
N ASN A 356 -27.61 13.07 -6.10
CA ASN A 356 -27.04 14.38 -6.47
C ASN A 356 -25.51 14.34 -6.63
N CYS A 357 -24.97 13.20 -7.08
CA CYS A 357 -23.53 12.94 -7.19
C CYS A 357 -22.72 14.00 -7.93
N ARG A 358 -23.35 14.76 -8.83
CA ARG A 358 -22.71 15.84 -9.59
C ARG A 358 -22.00 16.85 -8.69
N TYR A 359 -22.54 17.15 -7.50
CA TYR A 359 -21.86 18.03 -6.54
C TYR A 359 -20.54 17.42 -6.08
N TYR A 360 -20.55 16.14 -5.75
CA TYR A 360 -19.35 15.40 -5.32
C TYR A 360 -18.29 15.37 -6.42
N PHE A 361 -18.67 14.93 -7.62
CA PHE A 361 -17.74 14.78 -8.75
C PHE A 361 -17.20 16.10 -9.30
N THR A 362 -17.83 17.23 -9.00
CA THR A 362 -17.26 18.55 -9.32
C THR A 362 -15.97 18.81 -8.55
N HIS A 363 -15.86 18.29 -7.32
CA HIS A 363 -14.70 18.45 -6.44
C HIS A 363 -13.81 17.21 -6.39
N ARG A 364 -14.31 16.09 -6.90
CA ARG A 364 -13.63 14.79 -6.95
C ARG A 364 -13.60 14.24 -8.39
N PRO A 365 -13.09 15.01 -9.37
CA PRO A 365 -13.02 14.55 -10.75
C PRO A 365 -11.96 13.46 -10.90
N SER A 366 -12.24 12.42 -11.70
CA SER A 366 -11.24 11.39 -12.00
C SER A 366 -10.03 11.96 -12.74
N SER A 367 -8.83 11.42 -12.46
CA SER A 367 -7.66 11.61 -13.32
C SER A 367 -7.86 10.82 -14.62
N ASP A 368 -7.80 11.48 -15.78
CA ASP A 368 -8.01 10.83 -17.08
C ASP A 368 -6.74 10.23 -17.71
N CYS A 369 -5.73 10.03 -16.87
CA CYS A 369 -4.44 9.37 -17.13
C CYS A 369 -3.56 9.99 -18.23
N ARG A 370 -3.91 11.13 -18.82
CA ARG A 370 -3.13 11.75 -19.92
C ARG A 370 -1.68 12.06 -19.54
N THR A 371 -1.47 12.41 -18.27
CA THR A 371 -0.18 12.76 -17.69
C THR A 371 0.47 11.61 -16.92
N TYR A 372 -0.20 10.46 -16.80
CA TYR A 372 0.41 9.25 -16.28
C TYR A 372 1.58 8.80 -17.15
N ARG A 373 2.70 8.47 -16.50
CA ARG A 373 3.90 7.91 -17.11
C ARG A 373 4.24 6.62 -16.37
N PRO A 374 4.15 5.44 -17.01
CA PRO A 374 4.51 4.18 -16.36
C PRO A 374 5.98 4.19 -15.90
N PRO A 375 6.32 3.51 -14.78
CA PRO A 375 7.71 3.33 -14.40
C PRO A 375 8.44 2.38 -15.37
N ARG A 376 9.77 2.50 -15.43
CA ARG A 376 10.63 1.51 -16.09
C ARG A 376 10.96 0.38 -15.12
N VAL A 377 11.14 -0.82 -15.65
CA VAL A 377 11.37 -2.03 -14.84
C VAL A 377 12.68 -2.70 -15.22
N ALA A 378 13.46 -3.09 -14.21
CA ALA A 378 14.66 -3.90 -14.34
C ALA A 378 14.62 -5.06 -13.33
N ALA A 379 15.39 -6.12 -13.56
CA ALA A 379 15.33 -7.33 -12.72
C ALA A 379 16.66 -8.06 -12.59
N VAL A 380 16.77 -8.81 -11.49
CA VAL A 380 17.82 -9.80 -11.22
C VAL A 380 17.14 -11.12 -10.86
N LEU A 381 17.47 -12.20 -11.56
CA LEU A 381 16.83 -13.51 -11.41
C LEU A 381 17.81 -14.66 -11.62
N GLY A 382 17.47 -15.86 -11.15
CA GLY A 382 18.34 -17.02 -11.33
C GLY A 382 19.71 -16.85 -10.65
N ASP A 383 20.78 -17.24 -11.33
CA ASP A 383 22.14 -17.29 -10.77
C ASP A 383 23.11 -16.17 -11.23
N PRO A 384 23.02 -14.99 -10.59
CA PRO A 384 22.11 -13.98 -11.07
C PRO A 384 22.33 -13.58 -12.55
N HIS A 385 21.25 -13.63 -13.31
CA HIS A 385 21.04 -12.94 -14.58
C HIS A 385 20.43 -11.56 -14.35
N PHE A 386 20.93 -10.57 -15.07
CA PHE A 386 20.53 -9.18 -14.99
C PHE A 386 19.76 -8.78 -16.24
N MET A 387 18.71 -7.98 -16.05
CA MET A 387 17.94 -7.33 -17.10
C MET A 387 17.85 -5.86 -16.76
N THR A 388 18.53 -5.03 -17.56
CA THR A 388 18.60 -3.57 -17.35
C THR A 388 17.29 -2.90 -17.76
N PHE A 389 17.17 -1.61 -17.44
CA PHE A 389 15.99 -0.82 -17.81
C PHE A 389 15.79 -0.73 -19.33
N ASP A 390 16.88 -0.69 -20.10
CA ASP A 390 16.85 -0.53 -21.55
C ASP A 390 16.93 -1.86 -22.32
N GLY A 391 16.93 -2.98 -21.58
CA GLY A 391 16.70 -4.33 -22.11
C GLY A 391 17.95 -5.14 -22.42
N VAL A 392 19.13 -4.68 -22.00
CA VAL A 392 20.34 -5.50 -22.02
C VAL A 392 20.21 -6.63 -21.01
N THR A 393 20.65 -7.82 -21.42
CA THR A 393 20.63 -9.00 -20.57
C THR A 393 22.02 -9.64 -20.49
N PHE A 394 22.46 -9.99 -19.29
CA PHE A 394 23.78 -10.59 -19.06
C PHE A 394 23.82 -11.39 -17.76
N THR A 395 24.86 -12.21 -17.58
CA THR A 395 25.08 -13.01 -16.38
C THR A 395 26.28 -12.48 -15.61
N PHE A 396 26.13 -12.31 -14.29
CA PHE A 396 27.24 -11.93 -13.42
C PHE A 396 27.22 -12.74 -12.12
N ASN A 397 28.01 -13.81 -12.09
CA ASN A 397 28.15 -14.71 -10.95
C ASN A 397 29.28 -14.30 -9.99
N GLY A 398 29.28 -13.05 -9.52
CA GLY A 398 30.25 -12.60 -8.53
C GLY A 398 29.88 -13.07 -7.12
N LYS A 399 30.86 -13.40 -6.27
CA LYS A 399 30.64 -13.57 -4.81
C LYS A 399 30.93 -12.23 -4.14
N GLY A 400 29.91 -11.56 -3.61
CA GLY A 400 30.11 -10.23 -3.02
C GLY A 400 28.84 -9.41 -2.83
N GLU A 401 29.04 -8.10 -2.64
CA GLU A 401 28.00 -7.09 -2.43
C GLU A 401 28.20 -5.94 -3.42
N TYR A 402 27.16 -5.61 -4.20
CA TYR A 402 27.27 -4.71 -5.35
C TYR A 402 26.16 -3.66 -5.39
N ILE A 403 26.45 -2.52 -6.00
CA ILE A 403 25.47 -1.51 -6.36
C ILE A 403 24.63 -2.03 -7.55
N LEU A 404 23.33 -2.21 -7.33
CA LEU A 404 22.38 -2.55 -8.39
C LEU A 404 21.88 -1.29 -9.10
N VAL A 405 21.47 -0.30 -8.30
CA VAL A 405 21.03 1.03 -8.75
C VAL A 405 21.55 2.08 -7.77
N TYR A 406 22.08 3.16 -8.30
CA TYR A 406 22.47 4.35 -7.56
C TYR A 406 22.05 5.60 -8.32
N SER A 407 21.48 6.56 -7.60
CA SER A 407 21.19 7.90 -8.11
C SER A 407 21.58 8.92 -7.05
N SER A 408 22.59 9.75 -7.34
CA SER A 408 23.01 10.81 -6.43
C SER A 408 21.95 11.89 -6.27
N ASP A 409 21.24 12.20 -7.36
CA ASP A 409 20.30 13.33 -7.44
C ASP A 409 19.02 13.05 -6.65
N HIS A 410 18.69 11.77 -6.47
CA HIS A 410 17.55 11.29 -5.70
C HIS A 410 17.98 10.63 -4.38
N GLU A 411 19.27 10.64 -4.05
CA GLU A 411 19.86 9.96 -2.89
C GLU A 411 19.41 8.48 -2.76
N LEU A 412 19.23 7.80 -3.89
CA LEU A 412 18.80 6.41 -3.97
C LEU A 412 20.01 5.47 -4.02
N SER A 413 20.02 4.45 -3.17
CA SER A 413 21.00 3.37 -3.21
C SER A 413 20.32 2.01 -3.04
N VAL A 414 20.37 1.19 -4.07
CA VAL A 414 19.91 -0.20 -4.09
C VAL A 414 21.12 -1.13 -4.23
N GLN A 415 21.28 -2.05 -3.28
CA GLN A 415 22.44 -2.95 -3.18
C GLN A 415 21.99 -4.40 -3.18
N GLY A 416 22.77 -5.28 -3.80
CA GLY A 416 22.53 -6.72 -3.85
C GLY A 416 23.71 -7.51 -3.29
N ARG A 417 23.44 -8.46 -2.40
CA ARG A 417 24.40 -9.45 -1.90
C ARG A 417 24.20 -10.77 -2.62
N THR A 418 25.30 -11.37 -3.02
CA THR A 418 25.34 -12.65 -3.72
C THR A 418 26.20 -13.64 -2.95
N GLU A 419 25.75 -14.89 -2.88
CA GLU A 419 26.45 -15.96 -2.17
C GLU A 419 26.64 -17.20 -3.04
N PRO A 420 27.70 -18.00 -2.85
CA PRO A 420 27.90 -19.22 -3.60
C PRO A 420 26.81 -20.24 -3.32
N MET A 421 26.26 -20.82 -4.38
CA MET A 421 25.28 -21.89 -4.26
C MET A 421 25.94 -23.20 -3.81
N ARG A 422 25.14 -24.11 -3.24
CA ARG A 422 25.62 -25.43 -2.80
C ARG A 422 24.75 -26.52 -3.43
N PHE A 423 25.38 -27.59 -3.88
CA PHE A 423 24.68 -28.80 -4.29
C PHE A 423 24.10 -29.52 -3.07
N GLU A 424 23.17 -30.46 -3.27
CA GLU A 424 22.58 -31.29 -2.19
C GLU A 424 23.63 -32.02 -1.34
N ASN A 425 24.77 -32.37 -1.94
CA ASN A 425 25.89 -33.02 -1.26
C ASN A 425 26.74 -32.05 -0.40
N GLY A 426 26.38 -30.77 -0.35
CA GLY A 426 27.04 -29.71 0.43
C GLY A 426 28.25 -29.04 -0.25
N THR A 427 28.70 -29.55 -1.40
CA THR A 427 29.80 -28.94 -2.17
C THR A 427 29.37 -27.62 -2.81
N VAL A 428 30.28 -26.65 -2.86
CA VAL A 428 30.03 -25.34 -3.44
C VAL A 428 29.98 -25.45 -4.97
N ALA A 429 28.91 -24.93 -5.56
CA ALA A 429 28.78 -24.79 -7.00
C ALA A 429 29.58 -23.56 -7.48
N MET A 430 30.07 -23.59 -8.73
CA MET A 430 30.73 -22.44 -9.37
C MET A 430 29.71 -21.46 -9.94
N ALA A 431 28.67 -21.18 -9.14
CA ALA A 431 27.56 -20.28 -9.40
C ALA A 431 27.13 -19.63 -8.08
N THR A 432 26.48 -18.48 -8.18
CA THR A 432 26.03 -17.67 -7.04
C THR A 432 24.55 -17.38 -7.15
N ARG A 433 23.89 -17.07 -6.04
CA ARG A 433 22.51 -16.58 -6.02
C ARG A 433 22.43 -15.27 -5.27
N LEU A 434 21.41 -14.48 -5.56
CA LEU A 434 21.04 -13.34 -4.73
C LEU A 434 20.58 -13.84 -3.34
N SER A 435 21.15 -13.29 -2.27
CA SER A 435 20.84 -13.68 -0.89
C SER A 435 20.31 -12.54 -0.02
N SER A 436 20.55 -11.29 -0.43
CA SER A 436 20.00 -10.10 0.23
C SER A 436 19.92 -8.92 -0.73
N VAL A 437 18.90 -8.07 -0.56
CA VAL A 437 18.76 -6.76 -1.22
C VAL A 437 18.56 -5.71 -0.14
N ALA A 438 19.36 -4.65 -0.16
CA ALA A 438 19.23 -3.54 0.77
C ALA A 438 19.01 -2.22 0.02
N VAL A 439 18.12 -1.38 0.54
CA VAL A 439 17.71 -0.13 -0.11
C VAL A 439 17.56 1.00 0.89
N ARG A 440 17.88 2.21 0.43
CA ARG A 440 17.61 3.48 1.09
C ARG A 440 17.38 4.56 0.04
N GLU A 441 16.46 5.47 0.32
CA GLU A 441 16.28 6.71 -0.42
C GLU A 441 16.31 7.89 0.56
N ASN A 442 17.12 8.91 0.27
CA ASN A 442 17.26 10.10 1.13
C ASN A 442 17.57 9.71 2.61
N ASP A 443 16.82 10.25 3.57
CA ASP A 443 16.93 9.98 5.00
C ASP A 443 15.96 8.90 5.50
N SER A 444 15.41 8.06 4.60
CA SER A 444 14.54 6.96 4.97
C SER A 444 15.23 5.96 5.90
N ASP A 445 14.41 5.16 6.58
CA ASP A 445 14.86 3.91 7.19
C ASP A 445 15.50 3.00 6.12
N VAL A 446 16.57 2.30 6.48
CA VAL A 446 17.22 1.30 5.61
C VAL A 446 16.43 0.02 5.67
N ILE A 447 16.00 -0.49 4.51
CA ILE A 447 15.30 -1.77 4.40
C ILE A 447 16.23 -2.80 3.77
N GLU A 448 16.46 -3.91 4.47
CA GLU A 448 17.13 -5.09 3.95
C GLU A 448 16.14 -6.25 3.87
N VAL A 449 16.05 -6.89 2.70
CA VAL A 449 15.28 -8.12 2.48
C VAL A 449 16.25 -9.24 2.14
N ARG A 450 16.32 -10.27 2.97
CA ARG A 450 17.26 -11.38 2.82
C ARG A 450 16.59 -12.75 2.92
N LEU A 451 17.25 -13.78 2.41
CA LEU A 451 16.81 -15.17 2.64
C LEU A 451 16.85 -15.48 4.14
N GLY A 452 15.76 -16.07 4.64
CA GLY A 452 15.60 -16.52 6.02
C GLY A 452 16.21 -17.90 6.27
N ASP A 453 15.96 -18.43 7.47
CA ASP A 453 16.45 -19.76 7.87
C ASP A 453 15.64 -20.90 7.23
N GLN A 454 14.37 -20.66 6.88
CA GLN A 454 13.53 -21.61 6.17
C GLN A 454 13.67 -21.46 4.66
N VAL A 455 13.44 -22.56 3.95
CA VAL A 455 13.42 -22.56 2.47
C VAL A 455 12.35 -21.58 1.98
N ASP A 456 12.75 -20.68 1.08
CA ASP A 456 11.91 -19.65 0.45
C ASP A 456 11.30 -18.61 1.39
N GLU A 457 11.73 -18.56 2.65
CA GLU A 457 11.34 -17.49 3.56
C GLU A 457 12.18 -16.24 3.30
N LEU A 458 11.54 -15.08 3.22
CA LEU A 458 12.18 -13.77 3.23
C LEU A 458 12.09 -13.17 4.62
N GLN A 459 13.23 -12.71 5.13
CA GLN A 459 13.33 -11.90 6.33
C GLN A 459 13.54 -10.44 5.94
N VAL A 460 12.77 -9.55 6.54
CA VAL A 460 12.90 -8.10 6.35
C VAL A 460 13.52 -7.48 7.59
N LEU A 461 14.49 -6.60 7.42
CA LEU A 461 15.12 -5.83 8.48
C LEU A 461 14.96 -4.33 8.18
N MET A 462 14.65 -3.57 9.22
CA MET A 462 14.69 -2.11 9.21
C MET A 462 15.79 -1.65 10.15
N ASN A 463 16.77 -0.91 9.62
CA ASN A 463 17.93 -0.43 10.38
C ASN A 463 18.56 -1.55 11.25
N GLN A 464 18.81 -2.71 10.64
CA GLN A 464 19.40 -3.91 11.30
C GLN A 464 18.48 -4.64 12.29
N GLN A 465 17.22 -4.25 12.42
CA GLN A 465 16.23 -4.93 13.28
C GLN A 465 15.21 -5.68 12.44
N VAL A 466 14.98 -6.96 12.76
CA VAL A 466 14.00 -7.80 12.06
C VAL A 466 12.58 -7.25 12.26
N LEU A 467 11.85 -7.09 11.15
CA LEU A 467 10.44 -6.74 11.13
C LEU A 467 9.58 -8.01 11.09
N SER A 468 8.48 -8.01 11.85
CA SER A 468 7.48 -9.08 11.81
C SER A 468 6.22 -8.64 11.07
N PHE A 469 5.79 -9.46 10.11
CA PHE A 469 4.54 -9.30 9.36
C PHE A 469 3.42 -10.24 9.86
N SER A 470 3.60 -10.86 11.03
CA SER A 470 2.61 -11.80 11.59
C SER A 470 1.28 -11.13 11.95
N GLU A 471 1.32 -9.87 12.36
CA GLU A 471 0.14 -9.11 12.79
C GLU A 471 -0.44 -8.26 11.67
N GLN A 472 0.40 -7.82 10.74
CA GLN A 472 0.02 -6.98 9.62
C GLN A 472 0.92 -7.25 8.44
N LYS A 473 0.35 -7.13 7.25
CA LYS A 473 1.07 -7.36 6.00
C LYS A 473 1.75 -6.10 5.50
N TRP A 474 1.49 -4.95 6.10
CA TRP A 474 2.00 -3.66 5.66
C TRP A 474 2.46 -2.86 6.87
N ILE A 475 3.64 -2.28 6.78
CA ILE A 475 4.22 -1.36 7.75
C ILE A 475 4.60 -0.06 7.05
N ASP A 476 4.20 1.07 7.63
CA ASP A 476 4.67 2.41 7.28
C ASP A 476 5.80 2.82 8.23
N LEU A 477 6.92 3.27 7.65
CA LEU A 477 8.19 3.55 8.31
C LEU A 477 8.67 4.95 7.91
N SER A 478 9.80 5.39 8.48
CA SER A 478 10.32 6.72 8.14
C SER A 478 10.75 6.77 6.68
N GLY A 479 9.99 7.49 5.83
CA GLY A 479 10.29 7.69 4.42
C GLY A 479 10.21 6.44 3.54
N VAL A 480 9.58 5.35 4.01
CA VAL A 480 9.47 4.09 3.26
C VAL A 480 8.27 3.26 3.72
N PHE A 481 7.59 2.62 2.76
CA PHE A 481 6.49 1.69 3.01
C PHE A 481 6.93 0.27 2.66
N VAL A 482 6.59 -0.70 3.51
CA VAL A 482 6.92 -2.11 3.28
C VAL A 482 5.69 -2.99 3.35
N PHE A 483 5.44 -3.77 2.31
CA PHE A 483 4.34 -4.72 2.19
C PHE A 483 4.86 -6.14 2.01
N SER A 484 4.43 -7.07 2.85
CA SER A 484 4.69 -8.50 2.72
C SER A 484 3.39 -9.30 2.94
N PRO A 485 2.68 -9.67 1.85
CA PRO A 485 1.42 -10.41 1.97
C PRO A 485 1.62 -11.87 2.36
N LYS A 486 2.81 -12.41 2.07
CA LYS A 486 3.27 -13.78 2.33
C LYS A 486 4.77 -13.72 2.62
N ALA A 487 5.29 -14.67 3.40
CA ALA A 487 6.71 -14.76 3.74
C ALA A 487 7.65 -14.88 2.51
N THR A 488 7.13 -15.21 1.34
CA THR A 488 7.88 -15.35 0.08
C THR A 488 7.93 -14.08 -0.76
N ASN A 489 7.18 -13.02 -0.40
CA ASN A 489 7.01 -11.83 -1.22
C ASN A 489 7.13 -10.56 -0.36
N VAL A 490 7.99 -9.63 -0.77
CA VAL A 490 8.16 -8.33 -0.13
C VAL A 490 8.19 -7.25 -1.19
N THR A 491 7.39 -6.21 -1.01
CA THR A 491 7.39 -4.98 -1.80
C THR A 491 7.84 -3.83 -0.90
N VAL A 492 8.83 -3.06 -1.35
CA VAL A 492 9.32 -1.84 -0.68
C VAL A 492 9.02 -0.67 -1.60
N MET A 493 8.41 0.39 -1.05
CA MET A 493 7.90 1.51 -1.84
C MET A 493 8.33 2.83 -1.21
N PHE A 494 8.77 3.76 -2.03
CA PHE A 494 9.26 5.05 -1.59
C PHE A 494 8.39 6.21 -2.10
N PRO A 495 8.36 7.35 -1.38
CA PRO A 495 7.65 8.56 -1.82
C PRO A 495 8.01 9.06 -3.22
N SER A 496 9.24 8.83 -3.71
CA SER A 496 9.59 9.18 -5.10
C SER A 496 8.77 8.42 -6.14
N GLY A 497 8.16 7.30 -5.76
CA GLY A 497 7.55 6.31 -6.64
C GLY A 497 8.49 5.16 -6.99
N THR A 498 9.70 5.13 -6.44
CA THR A 498 10.61 3.97 -6.53
C THR A 498 9.99 2.77 -5.82
N GLY A 499 9.84 1.66 -6.55
CA GLY A 499 9.31 0.40 -6.05
C GLY A 499 10.30 -0.75 -6.20
N LEU A 500 10.38 -1.63 -5.21
CA LEU A 500 11.19 -2.84 -5.24
C LEU A 500 10.30 -4.03 -4.91
N GLU A 501 10.42 -5.11 -5.67
CA GLU A 501 9.80 -6.39 -5.36
C GLU A 501 10.87 -7.48 -5.20
N VAL A 502 10.82 -8.18 -4.08
CA VAL A 502 11.67 -9.33 -3.78
C VAL A 502 10.78 -10.55 -3.61
N ARG A 503 11.09 -11.62 -4.33
CA ARG A 503 10.35 -12.88 -4.30
C ARG A 503 11.31 -14.03 -4.07
N ALA A 504 10.98 -14.94 -3.17
CA ALA A 504 11.70 -16.19 -2.97
C ALA A 504 10.87 -17.39 -3.44
N GLY A 505 11.53 -18.35 -4.07
CA GLY A 505 10.93 -19.61 -4.52
C GLY A 505 11.98 -20.57 -5.06
N GLU A 506 11.84 -21.86 -4.77
CA GLU A 506 12.75 -22.94 -5.22
C GLU A 506 14.22 -22.70 -4.81
N GLY A 507 14.44 -22.05 -3.66
CA GLY A 507 15.75 -21.75 -3.10
C GLY A 507 16.50 -20.59 -3.77
N VAL A 508 15.84 -19.80 -4.63
CA VAL A 508 16.39 -18.59 -5.25
C VAL A 508 15.56 -17.36 -4.93
N MET A 509 16.25 -16.21 -4.92
CA MET A 509 15.65 -14.89 -4.74
C MET A 509 15.62 -14.16 -6.08
N THR A 510 14.45 -13.70 -6.50
CA THR A 510 14.25 -12.79 -7.62
C THR A 510 14.06 -11.38 -7.09
N PHE A 511 14.69 -10.41 -7.75
CA PHE A 511 14.57 -9.00 -7.47
C PHE A 511 14.06 -8.25 -8.71
N THR A 512 13.13 -7.33 -8.51
CA THR A 512 12.61 -6.42 -9.54
C THR A 512 12.57 -5.01 -8.97
N VAL A 513 12.99 -4.02 -9.75
CA VAL A 513 12.93 -2.61 -9.41
C VAL A 513 12.10 -1.86 -10.44
N LEU A 514 11.25 -0.96 -9.96
CA LEU A 514 10.41 -0.06 -10.73
C LEU A 514 10.85 1.37 -10.43
N LEU A 515 11.33 2.09 -11.43
CA LEU A 515 11.74 3.47 -11.27
C LEU A 515 10.80 4.42 -12.02
N PRO A 516 10.32 5.50 -11.39
CA PRO A 516 9.54 6.53 -12.07
C PRO A 516 10.40 7.25 -13.11
N HIS A 517 9.74 7.86 -14.09
CA HIS A 517 10.38 8.56 -15.20
C HIS A 517 11.33 9.70 -14.74
N ASP A 518 11.15 10.25 -13.54
CA ASP A 518 12.01 11.32 -13.02
C ASP A 518 13.47 10.88 -12.78
N LEU A 519 13.74 9.58 -12.66
CA LEU A 519 15.10 9.04 -12.59
C LEU A 519 15.75 8.83 -13.97
N GLN A 520 15.10 9.18 -15.07
CA GLN A 520 15.64 8.96 -16.42
C GLN A 520 16.97 9.72 -16.61
N ASN A 521 18.00 9.02 -17.07
CA ASN A 521 19.39 9.48 -17.18
C ASN A 521 20.13 9.72 -15.84
N HIS A 522 19.51 9.39 -14.71
CA HIS A 522 20.07 9.62 -13.37
C HIS A 522 20.40 8.32 -12.62
N THR A 523 20.45 7.18 -13.33
CA THR A 523 20.80 5.88 -12.73
C THR A 523 22.18 5.40 -13.16
N LEU A 524 22.85 4.75 -12.22
CA LEU A 524 24.12 4.07 -12.38
C LEU A 524 24.07 2.73 -11.64
N GLY A 525 24.91 1.77 -12.01
CA GLY A 525 25.01 0.46 -11.34
C GLY A 525 24.89 -0.70 -12.30
N LEU A 526 24.71 -1.91 -11.76
CA LEU A 526 24.59 -3.13 -12.56
C LEU A 526 23.29 -3.22 -13.38
N LEU A 527 22.28 -2.39 -13.09
CA LEU A 527 21.04 -2.32 -13.88
C LEU A 527 21.04 -1.20 -14.94
N GLY A 528 22.20 -0.57 -15.15
CA GLY A 528 22.44 0.35 -16.25
C GLY A 528 21.94 1.78 -16.03
N THR A 529 22.09 2.59 -17.07
CA THR A 529 21.61 3.97 -17.11
C THR A 529 20.28 3.99 -17.84
N MET A 530 19.20 4.36 -17.13
CA MET A 530 17.85 4.35 -17.67
C MET A 530 17.66 5.52 -18.63
N ASN A 531 18.00 5.35 -19.92
CA ASN A 531 17.98 6.41 -20.92
C ASN A 531 17.40 5.98 -22.29
N ASP A 532 16.84 4.76 -22.39
CA ASP A 532 16.37 4.12 -23.61
C ASP A 532 17.50 3.81 -24.64
N ASP A 533 18.77 3.74 -24.20
CA ASP A 533 19.94 3.36 -25.02
C ASP A 533 20.65 2.12 -24.46
N PRO A 534 20.41 0.92 -25.04
CA PRO A 534 21.04 -0.31 -24.55
C PRO A 534 22.57 -0.34 -24.74
N GLU A 535 23.17 0.55 -25.55
CA GLU A 535 24.61 0.49 -25.83
C GLU A 535 25.48 1.00 -24.66
N ASP A 536 24.92 1.76 -23.71
CA ASP A 536 25.65 2.29 -22.55
C ASP A 536 25.27 1.66 -21.20
N ASP A 537 24.32 0.72 -21.20
CA ASP A 537 23.87 -0.02 -20.03
C ASP A 537 25.01 -0.76 -19.29
N LEU A 538 26.01 -1.23 -20.04
CA LEU A 538 27.21 -1.86 -19.47
C LEU A 538 28.30 -0.84 -19.19
N THR A 539 28.00 0.16 -18.36
CA THR A 539 28.97 1.15 -17.91
C THR A 539 29.60 0.73 -16.58
N SER A 540 30.93 0.69 -16.54
CA SER A 540 31.69 0.43 -15.30
C SER A 540 31.62 1.61 -14.32
N SER A 541 31.95 1.37 -13.05
CA SER A 541 31.99 2.41 -12.00
C SER A 541 32.97 3.56 -12.27
N ASN A 542 33.90 3.40 -13.22
CA ASN A 542 34.82 4.45 -13.69
C ASN A 542 34.33 5.18 -14.95
N GLY A 543 33.10 4.91 -15.42
CA GLY A 543 32.50 5.55 -16.60
C GLY A 543 32.95 4.97 -17.94
N VAL A 544 33.55 3.78 -17.97
CA VAL A 544 33.93 3.10 -19.22
C VAL A 544 32.78 2.20 -19.68
N ILE A 545 32.28 2.44 -20.89
CA ILE A 545 31.26 1.62 -21.57
C ILE A 545 31.90 0.34 -22.12
N ILE A 546 31.25 -0.79 -21.86
CA ILE A 546 31.68 -2.11 -22.30
C ILE A 546 30.81 -2.56 -23.48
N PRO A 547 31.39 -2.99 -24.62
CA PRO A 547 30.62 -3.48 -25.75
C PRO A 547 29.71 -4.65 -25.38
N LEU A 548 28.48 -4.67 -25.90
CA LEU A 548 27.51 -5.74 -25.65
C LEU A 548 27.96 -7.13 -26.15
N ASN A 549 28.96 -7.18 -27.04
CA ASN A 549 29.55 -8.41 -27.56
C ASN A 549 30.80 -8.87 -26.79
N SER A 550 31.13 -8.23 -25.67
CA SER A 550 32.24 -8.61 -24.80
C SER A 550 32.08 -10.03 -24.25
N SER A 551 33.21 -10.66 -23.90
CA SER A 551 33.17 -12.00 -23.32
C SER A 551 32.58 -11.97 -21.91
N ALA A 552 32.00 -13.10 -21.46
CA ALA A 552 31.49 -13.23 -20.10
C ALA A 552 32.57 -12.94 -19.02
N LEU A 553 33.83 -13.24 -19.31
CA LEU A 553 34.96 -12.93 -18.42
C LEU A 553 35.23 -11.41 -18.33
N ASP A 554 35.14 -10.70 -19.46
CA ASP A 554 35.28 -9.25 -19.49
C ASP A 554 34.15 -8.61 -18.68
N ILE A 555 32.89 -8.98 -18.96
CA ILE A 555 31.70 -8.52 -18.22
C ILE A 555 31.88 -8.76 -16.72
N PHE A 556 32.27 -9.97 -16.32
CA PHE A 556 32.52 -10.30 -14.92
C PHE A 556 33.57 -9.40 -14.26
N THR A 557 34.68 -9.15 -14.96
CA THR A 557 35.76 -8.29 -14.46
C THR A 557 35.29 -6.84 -14.27
N TYR A 558 34.43 -6.35 -15.18
CA TYR A 558 33.89 -4.99 -15.09
C TYR A 558 32.82 -4.86 -14.01
N CYS A 559 31.90 -5.82 -13.90
CA CYS A 559 30.86 -5.86 -12.88
C CYS A 559 31.44 -5.91 -11.45
N ALA A 560 32.60 -6.54 -11.26
CA ALA A 560 33.33 -6.51 -9.99
C ALA A 560 33.67 -5.09 -9.51
N GLY A 561 33.79 -4.12 -10.41
CA GLY A 561 34.02 -2.71 -10.10
C GLY A 561 32.84 -2.00 -9.42
N TRP A 562 31.64 -2.59 -9.43
CA TRP A 562 30.45 -2.10 -8.73
C TRP A 562 30.33 -2.60 -7.29
N ALA A 563 31.36 -3.26 -6.76
CA ALA A 563 31.38 -3.69 -5.36
C ALA A 563 31.24 -2.50 -4.41
N VAL A 564 30.40 -2.64 -3.39
CA VAL A 564 30.20 -1.61 -2.35
C VAL A 564 31.44 -1.46 -1.49
N THR A 565 31.51 -0.42 -0.66
CA THR A 565 32.50 -0.30 0.42
C THR A 565 31.86 -0.56 1.79
N ASN A 566 32.68 -0.73 2.84
CA ASN A 566 32.18 -0.87 4.20
C ASN A 566 31.42 0.37 4.69
N GLU A 567 31.84 1.56 4.24
CA GLU A 567 31.23 2.83 4.60
C GLU A 567 29.89 3.06 3.92
N THR A 568 29.74 2.56 2.69
CA THR A 568 28.50 2.70 1.88
C THR A 568 27.53 1.53 2.04
N SER A 569 27.95 0.45 2.69
CA SER A 569 27.14 -0.77 2.82
C SER A 569 25.86 -0.50 3.61
N LEU A 570 24.72 -0.88 3.03
CA LEU A 570 23.42 -0.83 3.70
C LEU A 570 23.10 -2.13 4.47
N PHE A 571 23.88 -3.19 4.28
CA PHE A 571 23.58 -4.49 4.84
C PHE A 571 23.89 -4.63 6.33
N THR A 572 23.16 -5.54 6.97
CA THR A 572 23.36 -6.00 8.34
C THR A 572 24.37 -7.16 8.38
N TYR A 573 25.23 -7.18 9.42
CA TYR A 573 26.21 -8.23 9.67
C TYR A 573 26.06 -8.80 11.09
N ASP A 574 24.95 -9.49 11.32
CA ASP A 574 24.50 -9.98 12.62
C ASP A 574 24.88 -11.46 12.90
N SER A 575 25.69 -12.07 12.03
CA SER A 575 26.19 -13.43 12.23
C SER A 575 27.70 -13.53 11.98
N THR A 576 28.34 -14.52 12.59
CA THR A 576 29.77 -14.81 12.36
C THR A 576 30.06 -15.12 10.89
N TYR A 577 29.11 -15.76 10.19
CA TYR A 577 29.23 -16.00 8.75
C TYR A 577 29.26 -14.70 7.96
N LEU A 578 28.29 -13.80 8.16
CA LEU A 578 28.21 -12.52 7.45
C LEU A 578 29.43 -11.63 7.74
N LEU A 579 29.89 -11.61 8.99
CA LEU A 579 31.08 -10.88 9.38
C LEU A 579 32.32 -11.40 8.65
N ASN A 580 32.54 -12.72 8.60
CA ASN A 580 33.74 -13.28 8.01
C ASN A 580 33.72 -13.24 6.48
N GLU A 581 32.57 -13.53 5.84
CA GLU A 581 32.48 -13.68 4.39
C GLU A 581 32.20 -12.38 3.64
N TYR A 582 31.68 -11.34 4.30
CA TYR A 582 31.31 -10.08 3.64
C TYR A 582 31.84 -8.82 4.33
N TYR A 583 31.90 -8.76 5.66
CA TYR A 583 32.38 -7.55 6.35
C TYR A 583 33.91 -7.44 6.41
N TYR A 584 34.58 -8.53 6.83
CA TYR A 584 36.04 -8.59 6.95
C TYR A 584 36.71 -9.05 5.65
N ALA A 585 35.98 -9.74 4.77
CA ALA A 585 36.44 -10.16 3.46
C ALA A 585 36.30 -9.03 2.42
N PRO A 586 36.97 -9.15 1.26
CA PRO A 586 36.74 -8.26 0.13
C PRO A 586 35.27 -8.27 -0.32
N LYS A 587 34.74 -7.10 -0.69
CA LYS A 587 33.36 -6.91 -1.16
C LYS A 587 33.05 -7.56 -2.50
N HIS A 588 34.09 -7.90 -3.25
CA HIS A 588 34.07 -8.85 -4.34
C HIS A 588 35.22 -9.84 -4.10
N ASP A 589 34.94 -11.14 -4.08
CA ASP A 589 35.95 -12.18 -3.92
C ASP A 589 36.60 -12.52 -5.27
N PRO A 590 37.82 -12.02 -5.56
CA PRO A 590 38.47 -12.27 -6.85
C PRO A 590 38.95 -13.72 -7.02
N SER A 591 38.91 -14.54 -5.95
CA SER A 591 39.29 -15.95 -6.01
C SER A 591 38.14 -16.86 -6.46
N PHE A 592 36.89 -16.35 -6.40
CA PHE A 592 35.72 -17.07 -6.89
C PHE A 592 35.56 -16.84 -8.39
N MET A 593 35.86 -17.86 -9.19
CA MET A 593 35.66 -17.84 -10.64
C MET A 593 34.48 -18.73 -11.02
N PRO A 594 33.37 -18.17 -11.54
CA PRO A 594 32.20 -18.94 -11.91
C PRO A 594 32.41 -19.69 -13.22
N ASN A 595 31.50 -20.61 -13.51
CA ASN A 595 31.50 -21.31 -14.79
C ASN A 595 30.88 -20.43 -15.89
N PHE A 596 31.69 -19.68 -16.65
CA PHE A 596 31.20 -18.76 -17.67
C PHE A 596 30.35 -19.37 -18.80
N SER A 597 30.32 -20.70 -18.94
CA SER A 597 29.51 -21.39 -19.94
C SER A 597 29.13 -22.81 -19.49
N VAL A 598 27.90 -23.25 -19.80
CA VAL A 598 27.48 -24.65 -19.64
C VAL A 598 27.70 -25.44 -20.94
N THR A 599 28.23 -26.66 -20.81
CA THR A 599 28.33 -27.62 -21.92
C THR A 599 27.09 -28.50 -21.99
N GLU A 600 26.41 -28.50 -23.13
CA GLU A 600 25.33 -29.45 -23.44
C GLU A 600 25.94 -30.79 -23.88
N ASP A 601 26.15 -31.71 -22.92
CA ASP A 601 26.66 -33.05 -23.19
C ASP A 601 25.49 -33.99 -23.56
N PRO A 602 25.45 -34.58 -24.76
CA PRO A 602 24.38 -35.51 -25.17
C PRO A 602 24.23 -36.75 -24.27
N GLU A 603 25.28 -37.12 -23.54
CA GLU A 603 25.24 -38.24 -22.60
C GLU A 603 24.74 -37.83 -21.20
N ASP A 604 24.51 -36.52 -20.97
CA ASP A 604 23.99 -36.03 -19.71
C ASP A 604 22.49 -36.34 -19.59
N PRO A 605 22.07 -37.16 -18.60
CA PRO A 605 20.67 -37.51 -18.42
C PRO A 605 19.77 -36.31 -18.10
N LEU A 606 20.35 -35.18 -17.70
CA LEU A 606 19.60 -33.94 -17.41
C LEU A 606 19.30 -33.13 -18.68
N LEU A 607 20.04 -33.34 -19.77
CA LEU A 607 19.96 -32.48 -20.95
C LEU A 607 18.57 -32.54 -21.62
N GLU A 608 18.03 -33.72 -21.89
CA GLU A 608 16.73 -33.87 -22.54
C GLU A 608 15.58 -33.20 -21.75
N PRO A 609 15.43 -33.44 -20.42
CA PRO A 609 14.47 -32.70 -19.60
C PRO A 609 14.67 -31.18 -19.64
N VAL A 610 15.92 -30.70 -19.61
CA VAL A 610 16.23 -29.27 -19.67
C VAL A 610 15.84 -28.67 -21.02
N LEU A 611 16.15 -29.33 -22.14
CA LEU A 611 15.78 -28.85 -23.47
C LEU A 611 14.25 -28.79 -23.65
N SER A 612 13.52 -29.70 -23.02
CA SER A 612 12.05 -29.71 -23.00
C SER A 612 11.47 -28.53 -22.19
N LEU A 613 12.05 -28.24 -21.02
CA LEU A 613 11.61 -27.15 -20.14
C LEU A 613 12.01 -25.76 -20.69
N CYS A 614 13.26 -25.63 -21.13
CA CYS A 614 13.92 -24.38 -21.46
C CYS A 614 13.96 -24.16 -22.99
N ALA A 615 12.82 -23.78 -23.56
CA ALA A 615 12.68 -23.45 -24.98
C ALA A 615 12.20 -22.00 -25.18
N GLY A 616 12.64 -21.32 -26.25
CA GLY A 616 12.27 -19.93 -26.56
C GLY A 616 13.41 -18.93 -26.35
N GLU A 617 13.10 -17.63 -26.35
CA GLU A 617 14.07 -16.52 -26.23
C GLU A 617 14.83 -16.51 -24.88
N TRP A 618 14.28 -17.17 -23.86
CA TRP A 618 14.80 -17.26 -22.49
C TRP A 618 15.49 -18.60 -22.19
N ALA A 619 15.63 -19.45 -23.21
CA ALA A 619 16.17 -20.80 -23.06
C ALA A 619 17.59 -20.78 -22.47
N SER A 620 18.40 -19.78 -22.80
CA SER A 620 19.79 -19.68 -22.34
C SER A 620 19.91 -19.61 -20.81
N PHE A 621 19.16 -18.73 -20.15
CA PHE A 621 19.15 -18.57 -18.69
C PHE A 621 18.63 -19.82 -17.98
N CYS A 622 17.45 -20.30 -18.40
CA CYS A 622 16.86 -21.52 -17.84
C CYS A 622 17.80 -22.74 -17.98
N LYS A 623 18.44 -22.90 -19.15
CA LYS A 623 19.40 -23.99 -19.39
C LYS A 623 20.65 -23.85 -18.53
N TYR A 624 21.18 -22.64 -18.43
CA TYR A 624 22.37 -22.36 -17.64
C TYR A 624 22.13 -22.75 -16.19
N ASP A 625 21.08 -22.24 -15.56
CA ASP A 625 20.78 -22.53 -14.14
C ASP A 625 20.53 -24.02 -13.93
N ALA A 626 19.75 -24.65 -14.83
CA ALA A 626 19.43 -26.06 -14.68
C ALA A 626 20.67 -26.97 -14.79
N LEU A 627 21.57 -26.69 -15.75
CA LEU A 627 22.76 -27.50 -15.98
C LEU A 627 23.88 -27.17 -14.98
N SER A 628 24.09 -25.90 -14.65
CA SER A 628 25.08 -25.44 -13.66
C SER A 628 24.73 -25.95 -12.26
N MET A 629 23.46 -25.89 -11.88
CA MET A 629 23.00 -26.35 -10.56
C MET A 629 22.58 -27.81 -10.53
N ARG A 630 22.54 -28.49 -11.68
CA ARG A 630 22.04 -29.87 -11.82
C ARG A 630 20.60 -30.02 -11.29
N SER A 631 19.74 -29.03 -11.50
CA SER A 631 18.38 -28.98 -10.97
C SER A 631 17.37 -28.39 -11.97
N LEU A 632 16.33 -29.16 -12.32
CA LEU A 632 15.23 -28.67 -13.15
C LEU A 632 14.37 -27.63 -12.43
N GLU A 633 14.27 -27.73 -11.10
CA GLU A 633 13.51 -26.77 -10.28
C GLU A 633 14.12 -25.38 -10.40
N GLN A 634 15.46 -25.27 -10.37
CA GLN A 634 16.14 -23.99 -10.55
C GLN A 634 15.93 -23.39 -11.94
N GLY A 635 16.08 -24.19 -13.00
CA GLY A 635 15.75 -23.73 -14.35
C GLY A 635 14.29 -23.26 -14.49
N ASN A 636 13.35 -23.96 -13.86
CA ASN A 636 11.94 -23.59 -13.87
C ASN A 636 11.67 -22.30 -13.08
N ALA A 637 12.34 -22.09 -11.95
CA ALA A 637 12.21 -20.86 -11.17
C ALA A 637 12.67 -19.63 -11.98
N THR A 638 13.81 -19.75 -12.66
CA THR A 638 14.35 -18.72 -13.57
C THR A 638 13.41 -18.44 -14.74
N LEU A 639 12.79 -19.48 -15.31
CA LEU A 639 11.76 -19.35 -16.32
C LEU A 639 10.53 -18.55 -15.83
N LEU A 640 10.03 -18.87 -14.62
CA LEU A 640 8.88 -18.18 -14.04
C LEU A 640 9.20 -16.72 -13.72
N ALA A 641 10.39 -16.44 -13.19
CA ALA A 641 10.88 -15.09 -12.94
C ALA A 641 10.97 -14.26 -14.22
N TYR A 642 11.56 -14.82 -15.30
CA TYR A 642 11.63 -14.17 -16.61
C TYR A 642 10.24 -13.82 -17.16
N ARG A 643 9.30 -14.76 -17.09
CA ARG A 643 7.91 -14.56 -17.54
C ARG A 643 7.21 -13.47 -16.74
N SER A 644 7.42 -13.43 -15.43
CA SER A 644 6.90 -12.37 -14.57
C SER A 644 7.46 -11.01 -14.99
N HIS A 645 8.78 -10.87 -15.15
CA HIS A 645 9.40 -9.62 -15.58
C HIS A 645 8.87 -9.15 -16.95
N THR A 646 8.81 -10.06 -17.93
CA THR A 646 8.31 -9.74 -19.28
C THR A 646 6.85 -9.31 -19.25
N SER A 647 6.02 -9.97 -18.44
CA SER A 647 4.62 -9.58 -18.25
C SER A 647 4.50 -8.19 -17.62
N THR A 648 5.32 -7.88 -16.61
CA THR A 648 5.37 -6.56 -15.96
C THR A 648 5.81 -5.49 -16.96
N LYS A 649 6.91 -5.72 -17.69
CA LYS A 649 7.42 -4.79 -18.72
C LYS A 649 6.36 -4.48 -19.77
N LYS A 650 5.66 -5.51 -20.27
CA LYS A 650 4.56 -5.35 -21.22
C LYS A 650 3.37 -4.59 -20.62
N ALA A 651 3.00 -4.88 -19.38
CA ALA A 651 1.90 -4.19 -18.71
C ALA A 651 2.19 -2.70 -18.50
N LEU A 652 3.47 -2.33 -18.37
CA LEU A 652 3.96 -0.96 -18.19
C LEU A 652 4.29 -0.24 -19.51
N GLU A 653 3.92 -0.79 -20.67
CA GLU A 653 4.04 -0.07 -21.93
C GLU A 653 3.18 1.21 -21.88
N PRO A 654 3.72 2.36 -22.34
CA PRO A 654 2.94 3.59 -22.45
C PRO A 654 1.73 3.40 -23.36
N VAL A 655 0.60 3.98 -22.98
CA VAL A 655 -0.60 4.04 -23.81
C VAL A 655 -1.01 5.50 -23.98
N GLN A 656 -1.64 5.81 -25.11
CA GLN A 656 -2.10 7.16 -25.40
C GLN A 656 -3.58 7.32 -25.01
N SER A 657 -3.87 8.29 -24.14
CA SER A 657 -5.22 8.73 -23.77
C SER A 657 -5.51 10.07 -24.43
N CYS A 658 -6.74 10.26 -24.92
CA CYS A 658 -7.25 11.55 -25.39
C CYS A 658 -8.05 12.30 -24.32
N GLY A 659 -8.21 11.72 -23.14
CA GLY A 659 -8.96 12.30 -22.03
C GLY A 659 -10.47 12.25 -22.21
N TRP A 660 -11.18 12.55 -21.13
CA TRP A 660 -12.64 12.48 -21.08
C TRP A 660 -13.30 13.65 -21.85
N LEU A 661 -14.38 13.34 -22.57
CA LEU A 661 -15.24 14.34 -23.21
C LEU A 661 -16.57 14.48 -22.44
N SER A 662 -17.00 15.71 -22.24
CA SER A 662 -18.30 16.01 -21.62
C SER A 662 -19.46 15.78 -22.59
N PRO A 663 -20.62 15.28 -22.12
CA PRO A 663 -21.82 15.25 -22.94
C PRO A 663 -22.27 16.68 -23.29
N PRO A 664 -22.78 16.93 -24.52
CA PRO A 664 -23.28 18.24 -24.90
C PRO A 664 -24.52 18.61 -24.07
N ASN A 665 -24.68 19.90 -23.76
CA ASN A 665 -25.90 20.41 -23.12
C ASN A 665 -27.12 20.01 -23.96
N HIS A 666 -28.16 19.46 -23.31
CA HIS A 666 -29.34 18.92 -23.99
C HIS A 666 -29.04 17.79 -25.00
N GLY A 667 -27.95 17.04 -24.78
CA GLY A 667 -27.65 15.82 -25.51
C GLY A 667 -27.07 14.75 -24.61
N GLN A 668 -26.56 13.71 -25.24
CA GLN A 668 -26.02 12.52 -24.61
C GLN A 668 -24.69 12.15 -25.28
N LYS A 669 -23.86 11.44 -24.51
CA LYS A 669 -22.61 10.85 -24.96
C LYS A 669 -22.68 9.34 -24.77
N GLU A 670 -22.26 8.59 -25.78
CA GLU A 670 -22.09 7.15 -25.74
C GLU A 670 -20.61 6.80 -25.95
N GLY A 671 -20.08 5.92 -25.10
CA GLY A 671 -18.66 5.56 -25.05
C GLY A 671 -17.98 6.03 -23.77
N THR A 672 -17.23 5.13 -23.15
CA THR A 672 -16.53 5.31 -21.86
C THR A 672 -15.05 4.93 -21.95
N LEU A 673 -14.54 4.73 -23.17
CA LEU A 673 -13.14 4.45 -23.44
C LEU A 673 -12.49 5.69 -24.05
N TYR A 674 -11.26 5.98 -23.63
CA TYR A 674 -10.56 7.22 -23.99
C TYR A 674 -9.14 6.98 -24.52
N LEU A 675 -8.75 5.72 -24.72
CA LEU A 675 -7.46 5.35 -25.29
C LEU A 675 -7.48 5.40 -26.81
N GLU A 676 -6.30 5.41 -27.42
CA GLU A 676 -6.13 5.40 -28.89
C GLU A 676 -7.06 4.39 -29.58
N GLY A 677 -7.76 4.86 -30.62
CA GLY A 677 -8.73 4.06 -31.38
C GLY A 677 -10.12 3.97 -30.75
N ALA A 678 -10.31 4.44 -29.51
CA ALA A 678 -11.63 4.54 -28.90
C ALA A 678 -12.53 5.52 -29.67
N LYS A 679 -13.83 5.27 -29.62
CA LYS A 679 -14.85 6.08 -30.29
C LYS A 679 -15.90 6.55 -29.30
N VAL A 680 -16.26 7.82 -29.41
CA VAL A 680 -17.32 8.45 -28.63
C VAL A 680 -18.35 9.02 -29.59
N THR A 681 -19.63 8.70 -29.37
CA THR A 681 -20.74 9.17 -30.20
C THR A 681 -21.63 10.12 -29.41
N PHE A 682 -22.02 11.22 -30.03
CA PHE A 682 -22.90 12.21 -29.46
C PHE A 682 -24.29 12.18 -30.10
N SER A 683 -25.31 12.47 -29.30
CA SER A 683 -26.67 12.65 -29.78
C SER A 683 -27.37 13.80 -29.05
N CYS A 684 -28.39 14.38 -29.67
CA CYS A 684 -29.17 15.45 -29.04
C CYS A 684 -30.51 14.93 -28.55
N ASN A 685 -30.98 15.47 -27.43
CA ASN A 685 -32.30 15.15 -26.89
C ASN A 685 -33.40 15.64 -27.86
N SER A 686 -34.60 15.08 -27.71
CA SER A 686 -35.75 15.46 -28.52
C SER A 686 -35.98 16.98 -28.48
N GLY A 687 -36.18 17.59 -29.66
CA GLY A 687 -36.32 19.04 -29.82
C GLY A 687 -35.01 19.80 -30.05
N TYR A 688 -33.86 19.11 -30.09
CA TYR A 688 -32.55 19.70 -30.39
C TYR A 688 -31.93 19.06 -31.64
N SER A 689 -31.12 19.84 -32.36
CA SER A 689 -30.35 19.39 -33.53
C SER A 689 -28.86 19.42 -33.24
N LEU A 690 -28.14 18.39 -33.70
CA LEU A 690 -26.69 18.25 -33.52
C LEU A 690 -25.92 19.11 -34.52
N TYR A 691 -24.97 19.87 -34.02
CA TYR A 691 -23.96 20.61 -34.78
C TYR A 691 -22.57 20.16 -34.33
N GLY A 692 -21.63 20.06 -35.26
CA GLY A 692 -20.32 19.44 -35.03
C GLY A 692 -20.27 17.98 -35.48
N SER A 693 -19.28 17.23 -35.00
CA SER A 693 -19.04 15.84 -35.41
C SER A 693 -19.77 14.84 -34.53
N GLN A 694 -20.69 14.07 -35.11
CA GLN A 694 -21.44 13.07 -34.34
C GLN A 694 -20.55 12.00 -33.67
N GLU A 695 -19.44 11.62 -34.30
CA GLU A 695 -18.49 10.62 -33.78
C GLU A 695 -17.09 11.25 -33.68
N HIS A 696 -16.43 11.04 -32.54
CA HIS A 696 -15.05 11.41 -32.28
C HIS A 696 -14.23 10.13 -32.08
N THR A 697 -13.04 10.04 -32.67
CA THR A 697 -12.10 8.93 -32.51
C THR A 697 -10.83 9.45 -31.84
N CYS A 698 -10.32 8.75 -30.82
CA CYS A 698 -9.06 9.10 -30.16
C CYS A 698 -7.89 8.75 -31.07
N GLN A 699 -7.06 9.73 -31.39
CA GLN A 699 -5.96 9.61 -32.34
C GLN A 699 -4.61 9.35 -31.62
N ALA A 700 -3.61 8.93 -32.39
CA ALA A 700 -2.28 8.59 -31.89
C ALA A 700 -1.49 9.78 -31.30
N ASP A 701 -1.90 11.02 -31.60
CA ASP A 701 -1.34 12.24 -31.01
C ASP A 701 -1.97 12.61 -29.66
N GLY A 702 -2.96 11.85 -29.19
CA GLY A 702 -3.69 12.13 -27.95
C GLY A 702 -4.79 13.17 -28.12
N GLU A 703 -5.18 13.53 -29.35
CA GLU A 703 -6.32 14.40 -29.61
C GLU A 703 -7.55 13.64 -30.12
N TRP A 704 -8.73 14.18 -29.84
CA TRP A 704 -9.98 13.67 -30.39
C TRP A 704 -10.19 14.21 -31.81
N SER A 705 -10.52 13.33 -32.75
CA SER A 705 -10.90 13.76 -34.10
C SER A 705 -12.25 14.51 -34.10
N GLY A 706 -12.45 15.38 -35.09
CA GLY A 706 -13.75 16.00 -35.36
C GLY A 706 -13.88 17.41 -34.77
N GLU A 707 -15.05 18.02 -35.00
CA GLU A 707 -15.39 19.35 -34.50
C GLU A 707 -16.30 19.25 -33.27
N ASP A 708 -16.10 20.16 -32.30
CA ASP A 708 -16.86 20.23 -31.05
C ASP A 708 -18.38 20.12 -31.26
N THR A 709 -18.97 19.14 -30.58
CA THR A 709 -20.40 18.85 -30.69
C THR A 709 -21.24 19.68 -29.74
N HIS A 710 -22.29 20.31 -30.27
CA HIS A 710 -23.28 21.06 -29.49
C HIS A 710 -24.70 20.83 -30.00
N CYS A 711 -25.65 20.83 -29.07
CA CYS A 711 -27.07 20.67 -29.37
C CYS A 711 -27.77 22.03 -29.29
N VAL A 712 -28.44 22.43 -30.36
CA VAL A 712 -29.21 23.68 -30.41
C VAL A 712 -30.69 23.39 -30.58
N ALA A 713 -31.55 24.20 -29.96
CA ALA A 713 -33.00 24.03 -30.09
C ALA A 713 -33.40 24.05 -31.57
N GLY A 714 -34.04 22.97 -32.02
CA GLY A 714 -34.63 22.90 -33.35
C GLY A 714 -35.74 23.93 -33.47
N ARG A 715 -35.80 24.63 -34.60
CA ARG A 715 -36.91 25.55 -34.91
C ARG A 715 -38.22 24.80 -35.13
#